data_AF-D2V611-F1
#
_entry.id   AF-D2V611-F1
#
_cell.length_a   1.000
_cell.length_b   1.000
_cell.length_c   1.000
_cell.angle_alpha   90.00
_cell.angle_beta   90.00
_cell.angle_gamma   90.00
#
_symmetry.space_group_name_H-M   'P 1'
#
loop_
_entity.id
_entity.type
_entity.pdbx_description
1 polymer ?
#
loop_
_entity_poly.entity_id
_entity_poly.type
_entity_poly.pdbx_seq_one_letter_code
_entity_poly.pdbx_strand_id
1 'polypeptide(L)'
;MTQQHFSSIHHFFTLFLLLVIILSTTTNITFVSGQAVYTSSVIGGTLNETRAIHAKIIIFDNYVGRQLAISANGDMYTTLGRGTVRKITSDGLFVPSVAGIETSYGFSGDGGLAIHAQLSYSLGISVNPMNGDVYICDINNHRIRKVSSDGVISTIAGTGRTTLNPISPNTYRQEGGYNGDGLATATDLNYPKYAQVDSKGDVYFADTYNGLIRKVSNGYITTIAGSKQNSTVNTFGMALNTTFGDLKSFSMNLNTGDLMIYSNKGIFRVFSNGTVVVIRNSLLISNNYFVDITFKSDTEVLFGLTNSIISYNLVTNTSTVLVTVIYLSGFTIYRDEIYITQSSRNLGQIKKLSIIEGKVKIIPIAGIEDEMLDPSYSGPVQNVSLLNANRITVSSSNEDVYFSETYFNIVRRISLRTGIISTMTGTGVCGYMSDEDVATQAKLCNPVGLAINDLNELFIANSNYPAIVMVNNSRIVPICGNGEYGRSVDGILAVDSKLVNPTEISLNPLTGELYILDDYKGAVRKIFKNGTITSVITKNSGSSESIDYIAVNPKSGEFYFLSNSILYKMTTKGRIAVAGSGTSYEDGVLAKNSKFNSPKSIAFNPVTNDILVTSDNSIRIILSNGTITTLKYTNTDPFPLSSLEGIAVSSSGDIYIVDAGNYAIRKLTQCPNGCFYGQCKTPNICTCDNDHYGIDCSNRIDWESRTAVIIAPILVILLMGIMIIVIVLIILIYYFRKSISVKIQQVYDNLKPKQTNIELNQSLLDYQQPQLFKTNNISIEEGLMNENDDSDDPVNRYEILERIGRGGFGSGKFIGNIFIRIFSLLVYKVKYIQDGSIRALKTLKYANIEELNLAMKEGTQLMNLSHPTILHVNDIFVGKNNLIYIDMEYYEQGDLCSLISKSNEPCKEAIILQIMNQICSALHYVHTQLKSIHRDVKPNNIFIKSVHDNSIQVILADFGMAKQNQGSSNNSYAGTPLFMSPELAMGSKYSFNTDIFSLGVTIYQIMTKDSSISVGQLHLCKDSTSVKEILRNNMSQSGMYSDNLIEIVIMTLEKDPQNRIDSSQLLEKIKMMESSHQ
;
A
#
# COMPACT_ATOMS: atom_id res chain seq x y z
N MET A 1 -45.35 54.23 52.26
CA MET A 1 -46.07 52.94 52.15
C MET A 1 -45.04 51.87 51.84
N THR A 2 -44.64 51.08 52.84
CA THR A 2 -43.35 50.35 52.79
C THR A 2 -43.46 48.96 53.43
N GLN A 3 -44.61 48.31 53.31
CA GLN A 3 -44.90 47.02 53.97
C GLN A 3 -45.72 46.03 53.12
N GLN A 4 -45.85 46.24 51.81
CA GLN A 4 -46.68 45.40 50.92
C GLN A 4 -45.96 44.82 49.67
N HIS A 5 -44.65 45.03 49.52
CA HIS A 5 -43.85 44.46 48.41
C HIS A 5 -42.80 43.41 48.84
N PHE A 6 -42.79 42.98 50.10
CA PHE A 6 -41.87 41.94 50.57
C PHE A 6 -42.41 40.50 50.49
N SER A 7 -43.73 40.29 50.36
CA SER A 7 -44.33 38.94 50.33
C SER A 7 -44.23 38.25 48.96
N SER A 8 -44.24 39.00 47.86
CA SER A 8 -44.20 38.48 46.48
C SER A 8 -42.81 37.97 46.08
N ILE A 9 -41.75 38.71 46.44
CA ILE A 9 -40.36 38.29 46.19
C ILE A 9 -40.05 36.99 46.94
N HIS A 10 -40.55 36.84 48.17
CA HIS A 10 -40.31 35.65 48.98
C HIS A 10 -40.98 34.39 48.41
N HIS A 11 -42.19 34.51 47.83
CA HIS A 11 -42.87 33.41 47.13
C HIS A 11 -42.16 33.02 45.82
N PHE A 12 -41.62 33.99 45.09
CA PHE A 12 -40.87 33.68 43.86
C PHE A 12 -39.58 32.92 44.18
N PHE A 13 -38.89 33.30 45.25
CA PHE A 13 -37.71 32.56 45.73
C PHE A 13 -38.04 31.16 46.26
N THR A 14 -39.14 30.96 47.00
CA THR A 14 -39.51 29.61 47.46
C THR A 14 -39.99 28.70 46.33
N LEU A 15 -40.72 29.19 45.32
CA LEU A 15 -41.03 28.39 44.13
C LEU A 15 -39.76 28.01 43.34
N PHE A 16 -38.83 28.96 43.18
CA PHE A 16 -37.56 28.70 42.50
C PHE A 16 -36.71 27.67 43.26
N LEU A 17 -36.65 27.76 44.59
CA LEU A 17 -35.98 26.75 45.42
C LEU A 17 -36.67 25.38 45.34
N LEU A 18 -38.02 25.34 45.36
CA LEU A 18 -38.76 24.08 45.20
C LEU A 18 -38.47 23.42 43.85
N LEU A 19 -38.42 24.20 42.76
CA LEU A 19 -38.13 23.67 41.42
C LEU A 19 -36.70 23.10 41.34
N VAL A 20 -35.72 23.79 41.93
CA VAL A 20 -34.33 23.31 42.02
C VAL A 20 -34.20 22.08 42.93
N ILE A 21 -34.96 21.99 44.02
CA ILE A 21 -35.00 20.81 44.90
C ILE A 21 -35.65 19.61 44.20
N ILE A 22 -36.75 19.80 43.47
CA ILE A 22 -37.38 18.75 42.65
C ILE A 22 -36.43 18.28 41.53
N LEU A 23 -35.69 19.18 40.89
CA LEU A 23 -34.70 18.84 39.85
C LEU A 23 -33.40 18.21 40.38
N SER A 24 -33.11 18.31 41.68
CA SER A 24 -31.92 17.70 42.33
C SER A 24 -32.24 16.47 43.19
N THR A 25 -33.52 16.16 43.43
CA THR A 25 -33.95 14.96 44.18
C THR A 25 -34.24 13.75 43.28
N THR A 26 -34.25 13.92 41.96
CA THR A 26 -34.28 12.80 40.99
C THR A 26 -32.94 12.05 40.88
N THR A 27 -31.86 12.59 41.47
CA THR A 27 -30.53 11.97 41.53
C THR A 27 -30.14 11.61 42.97
N ASN A 28 -30.79 10.61 43.55
CA ASN A 28 -30.23 9.88 44.70
C ASN A 28 -30.69 8.42 44.74
N ILE A 29 -29.74 7.52 45.02
CA ILE A 29 -29.94 6.07 45.00
C ILE A 29 -30.43 5.60 46.37
N THR A 30 -31.59 4.94 46.42
CA THR A 30 -32.04 4.20 47.62
C THR A 30 -31.63 2.72 47.54
N PHE A 31 -30.57 2.37 48.26
CA PHE A 31 -30.29 0.96 48.58
C PHE A 31 -31.31 0.43 49.60
N VAL A 32 -32.02 -0.64 49.24
CA VAL A 32 -32.75 -1.51 50.19
C VAL A 32 -32.37 -2.97 49.88
N SER A 33 -32.20 -3.78 50.92
CA SER A 33 -31.57 -5.10 50.86
C SER A 33 -32.53 -6.25 50.51
N GLY A 34 -32.00 -7.28 49.82
CA GLY A 34 -32.74 -8.51 49.50
C GLY A 34 -31.82 -9.57 48.87
N GLN A 35 -31.42 -10.57 49.64
CA GLN A 35 -30.37 -11.55 49.32
C GLN A 35 -30.59 -12.38 48.04
N ALA A 36 -29.54 -12.48 47.22
CA ALA A 36 -29.02 -13.76 46.72
C ALA A 36 -27.54 -13.60 46.35
N VAL A 37 -26.66 -14.48 46.82
CA VAL A 37 -25.20 -14.39 46.59
C VAL A 37 -24.73 -15.61 45.79
N TYR A 38 -24.08 -15.37 44.66
CA TYR A 38 -22.97 -16.20 44.17
C TYR A 38 -21.93 -15.30 43.49
N THR A 39 -20.64 -15.66 43.64
CA THR A 39 -19.50 -14.78 43.38
C THR A 39 -18.67 -15.23 42.18
N SER A 40 -18.15 -14.26 41.42
CA SER A 40 -16.96 -14.44 40.56
C SER A 40 -16.13 -13.15 40.59
N SER A 41 -14.81 -13.30 40.61
CA SER A 41 -13.87 -12.23 40.98
C SER A 41 -13.57 -11.24 39.86
N VAL A 42 -13.55 -9.95 40.19
CA VAL A 42 -12.99 -8.87 39.37
C VAL A 42 -11.56 -8.56 39.83
N ILE A 43 -10.65 -8.28 38.90
CA ILE A 43 -9.35 -7.66 39.18
C ILE A 43 -9.17 -6.43 38.28
N GLY A 44 -9.09 -5.25 38.91
CA GLY A 44 -8.38 -4.05 38.41
C GLY A 44 -8.79 -3.43 37.07
N GLY A 45 -9.70 -2.47 37.08
CA GLY A 45 -9.92 -1.54 35.97
C GLY A 45 -11.03 -0.52 36.24
N THR A 46 -10.67 0.77 36.39
CA THR A 46 -11.65 1.85 36.63
C THR A 46 -12.37 2.25 35.35
N LEU A 47 -13.71 2.20 35.37
CA LEU A 47 -14.57 2.68 34.29
C LEU A 47 -14.64 4.21 34.28
N ASN A 48 -14.29 4.83 33.15
CA ASN A 48 -14.81 6.16 32.78
C ASN A 48 -16.13 5.98 32.03
N GLU A 49 -17.05 6.93 32.20
CA GLU A 49 -18.45 6.81 31.78
C GLU A 49 -18.63 6.71 30.26
N THR A 50 -18.79 5.48 29.77
CA THR A 50 -19.44 5.16 28.50
C THR A 50 -20.53 4.13 28.78
N ARG A 51 -21.66 4.23 28.06
CA ARG A 51 -22.94 3.56 28.40
C ARG A 51 -22.75 2.09 28.78
N ALA A 52 -23.04 1.74 30.03
CA ALA A 52 -22.93 0.38 30.54
C ALA A 52 -23.85 -0.58 29.76
N ILE A 53 -23.29 -1.68 29.27
CA ILE A 53 -24.01 -2.63 28.43
C ILE A 53 -24.92 -3.50 29.30
N HIS A 54 -26.24 -3.26 29.26
CA HIS A 54 -27.24 -4.16 29.86
C HIS A 54 -27.42 -5.45 29.03
N ALA A 55 -26.39 -6.31 29.05
CA ALA A 55 -26.45 -7.65 28.47
C ALA A 55 -26.70 -8.71 29.55
N LYS A 56 -27.84 -9.41 29.46
CA LYS A 56 -28.16 -10.57 30.29
C LYS A 56 -27.37 -11.79 29.78
N ILE A 57 -26.10 -11.89 30.18
CA ILE A 57 -25.21 -13.00 29.79
C ILE A 57 -25.72 -14.30 30.43
N ILE A 58 -25.95 -15.32 29.61
CA ILE A 58 -26.35 -16.66 30.07
C ILE A 58 -25.23 -17.64 29.71
N ILE A 59 -24.85 -18.47 30.68
CA ILE A 59 -23.72 -19.42 30.60
C ILE A 59 -24.28 -20.85 30.60
N PHE A 60 -23.69 -21.74 29.80
CA PHE A 60 -23.99 -23.17 29.79
C PHE A 60 -22.73 -24.00 30.00
N ASP A 61 -22.85 -25.08 30.77
CA ASP A 61 -21.76 -26.03 31.00
C ASP A 61 -21.52 -26.97 29.80
N ASN A 62 -20.24 -27.12 29.44
CA ASN A 62 -19.62 -28.24 28.72
C ASN A 62 -20.11 -28.66 27.31
N TYR A 63 -21.21 -28.14 26.76
CA TYR A 63 -21.69 -28.53 25.43
C TYR A 63 -21.99 -27.35 24.50
N VAL A 64 -21.41 -27.41 23.29
CA VAL A 64 -21.49 -26.33 22.28
C VAL A 64 -22.87 -26.31 21.61
N GLY A 65 -23.61 -25.21 21.81
CA GLY A 65 -24.83 -24.91 21.07
C GLY A 65 -24.53 -24.39 19.66
N ARG A 66 -24.86 -25.17 18.62
CA ARG A 66 -24.46 -24.88 17.23
C ARG A 66 -25.45 -24.06 16.41
N GLN A 67 -26.72 -24.00 16.80
CA GLN A 67 -27.69 -23.10 16.18
C GLN A 67 -28.64 -22.51 17.24
N LEU A 68 -29.19 -21.34 16.94
CA LEU A 68 -30.23 -20.66 17.71
C LEU A 68 -31.48 -20.50 16.85
N ALA A 69 -32.64 -20.72 17.46
CA ALA A 69 -33.94 -20.30 16.93
C ALA A 69 -34.69 -19.49 17.98
N ILE A 70 -35.48 -18.50 17.57
CA ILE A 70 -36.24 -17.62 18.49
C ILE A 70 -37.71 -17.60 18.06
N SER A 71 -38.63 -17.79 19.02
CA SER A 71 -40.07 -17.72 18.78
C SER A 71 -40.57 -16.27 18.70
N ALA A 72 -41.76 -16.04 18.15
CA ALA A 72 -42.39 -14.71 18.14
C ALA A 72 -42.59 -14.10 19.55
N ASN A 73 -42.65 -14.96 20.59
CA ASN A 73 -42.76 -14.55 21.98
C ASN A 73 -41.40 -14.20 22.63
N GLY A 74 -40.29 -14.33 21.89
CA GLY A 74 -38.92 -14.08 22.35
C GLY A 74 -38.26 -15.25 23.07
N ASP A 75 -38.85 -16.44 23.06
CA ASP A 75 -38.21 -17.62 23.65
C ASP A 75 -37.10 -18.13 22.72
N MET A 76 -35.90 -18.35 23.26
CA MET A 76 -34.75 -18.88 22.53
C MET A 76 -34.64 -20.40 22.69
N TYR A 77 -34.30 -21.10 21.62
CA TYR A 77 -34.09 -22.55 21.58
C TYR A 77 -32.70 -22.86 21.00
N THR A 78 -32.03 -23.89 21.54
CA THR A 78 -30.71 -24.32 21.05
C THR A 78 -30.50 -25.83 21.19
N THR A 79 -29.69 -26.38 20.29
CA THR A 79 -29.31 -27.79 20.18
C THR A 79 -27.96 -28.05 20.82
N LEU A 80 -27.88 -29.04 21.72
CA LEU A 80 -26.62 -29.54 22.26
C LEU A 80 -26.18 -30.80 21.49
N GLY A 81 -24.90 -30.85 21.12
CA GLY A 81 -24.32 -31.83 20.20
C GLY A 81 -24.31 -33.30 20.63
N ARG A 82 -25.12 -33.71 21.62
CA ARG A 82 -25.41 -35.11 21.96
C ARG A 82 -26.86 -35.53 21.68
N GLY A 83 -27.72 -34.63 21.20
CA GLY A 83 -29.12 -34.95 20.90
C GLY A 83 -30.12 -34.41 21.93
N THR A 84 -29.90 -33.21 22.48
CA THR A 84 -30.90 -32.54 23.33
C THR A 84 -31.15 -31.11 22.89
N VAL A 85 -32.39 -30.66 23.04
CA VAL A 85 -32.85 -29.29 22.78
C VAL A 85 -33.19 -28.63 24.10
N ARG A 86 -32.60 -27.46 24.35
CA ARG A 86 -32.87 -26.63 25.52
C ARG A 86 -33.57 -25.33 25.12
N LYS A 87 -34.29 -24.73 26.07
CA LYS A 87 -35.01 -23.47 25.89
C LYS A 87 -34.64 -22.46 26.96
N ILE A 88 -34.62 -21.18 26.59
CA ILE A 88 -34.66 -20.03 27.49
C ILE A 88 -35.92 -19.26 27.14
N THR A 89 -36.81 -19.02 28.11
CA THR A 89 -38.01 -18.19 27.89
C THR A 89 -37.67 -16.70 27.82
N SER A 90 -38.56 -15.87 27.28
CA SER A 90 -38.30 -14.43 27.09
C SER A 90 -38.08 -13.61 28.37
N ASP A 91 -38.54 -14.09 29.54
CA ASP A 91 -38.19 -13.57 30.86
C ASP A 91 -36.77 -13.98 31.33
N GLY A 92 -36.19 -14.99 30.69
CA GLY A 92 -34.86 -15.56 30.94
C GLY A 92 -34.83 -16.75 31.88
N LEU A 93 -35.97 -17.43 32.16
CA LEU A 93 -35.97 -18.73 32.83
C LEU A 93 -35.38 -19.80 31.89
N PHE A 94 -34.51 -20.65 32.43
CA PHE A 94 -33.86 -21.75 31.71
C PHE A 94 -34.65 -23.06 31.86
N VAL A 95 -34.98 -23.69 30.74
CA VAL A 95 -35.72 -24.96 30.66
C VAL A 95 -34.75 -26.05 30.17
N PRO A 96 -34.42 -27.05 31.02
CA PRO A 96 -33.26 -27.93 30.79
C PRO A 96 -33.44 -28.97 29.68
N SER A 97 -34.67 -29.37 29.34
CA SER A 97 -34.98 -30.14 28.13
C SER A 97 -36.35 -29.76 27.58
N VAL A 98 -36.42 -29.60 26.26
CA VAL A 98 -37.64 -29.54 25.44
C VAL A 98 -37.78 -30.81 24.61
N ALA A 99 -36.65 -31.38 24.18
CA ALA A 99 -36.59 -32.66 23.49
C ALA A 99 -35.25 -33.34 23.75
N GLY A 100 -35.24 -34.67 23.80
CA GLY A 100 -34.01 -35.45 23.98
C GLY A 100 -33.66 -35.76 25.44
N ILE A 101 -33.02 -36.91 25.64
CA ILE A 101 -32.51 -37.41 26.93
C ILE A 101 -31.01 -37.15 27.01
N GLU A 102 -30.54 -36.40 28.01
CA GLU A 102 -29.12 -35.98 28.13
C GLU A 102 -28.12 -37.15 28.27
N THR A 103 -28.58 -38.29 28.77
CA THR A 103 -27.77 -39.49 29.02
C THR A 103 -27.81 -40.51 27.88
N SER A 104 -28.65 -40.34 26.85
CA SER A 104 -28.91 -41.39 25.86
C SER A 104 -29.26 -40.84 24.48
N TYR A 105 -28.38 -41.14 23.50
CA TYR A 105 -28.58 -40.83 22.08
C TYR A 105 -29.04 -42.06 21.30
N GLY A 106 -29.86 -41.87 20.27
CA GLY A 106 -30.54 -42.95 19.55
C GLY A 106 -31.78 -42.42 18.83
N PHE A 107 -32.74 -43.30 18.52
CA PHE A 107 -34.03 -42.93 17.93
C PHE A 107 -35.19 -43.57 18.70
N SER A 108 -36.08 -42.74 19.25
CA SER A 108 -37.33 -43.19 19.88
C SER A 108 -38.36 -42.05 19.97
N GLY A 109 -39.54 -42.36 20.50
CA GLY A 109 -40.46 -41.36 21.08
C GLY A 109 -41.55 -40.79 20.16
N ASP A 110 -41.59 -41.12 18.87
CA ASP A 110 -42.64 -40.62 17.97
C ASP A 110 -44.04 -40.99 18.48
N GLY A 111 -44.93 -39.98 18.55
CA GLY A 111 -46.27 -40.08 19.15
C GLY A 111 -46.30 -39.91 20.68
N GLY A 112 -45.15 -39.69 21.33
CA GLY A 112 -45.02 -39.46 22.77
C GLY A 112 -44.32 -38.15 23.11
N LEU A 113 -44.13 -37.90 24.42
CA LEU A 113 -43.49 -36.67 24.92
C LEU A 113 -42.03 -36.55 24.49
N ALA A 114 -41.67 -35.41 23.89
CA ALA A 114 -40.35 -35.13 23.32
C ALA A 114 -39.19 -35.23 24.32
N ILE A 115 -39.43 -34.91 25.60
CA ILE A 115 -38.45 -35.04 26.69
C ILE A 115 -38.07 -36.50 27.02
N HIS A 116 -38.84 -37.48 26.53
CA HIS A 116 -38.55 -38.91 26.66
C HIS A 116 -38.09 -39.55 25.33
N ALA A 117 -37.94 -38.74 24.28
CA ALA A 117 -37.47 -39.20 22.98
C ALA A 117 -35.93 -39.23 22.93
N GLN A 118 -35.38 -40.18 22.18
CA GLN A 118 -33.98 -40.16 21.78
C GLN A 118 -33.82 -39.45 20.42
N LEU A 119 -32.77 -38.63 20.35
CA LEU A 119 -32.26 -37.96 19.16
C LEU A 119 -30.77 -38.32 19.01
N SER A 120 -30.18 -38.09 17.84
CA SER A 120 -28.78 -38.44 17.57
C SER A 120 -28.03 -37.34 16.82
N TYR A 121 -27.16 -36.64 17.56
CA TYR A 121 -26.30 -35.54 17.08
C TYR A 121 -27.05 -34.37 16.42
N SER A 122 -28.18 -33.94 17.00
CA SER A 122 -28.97 -32.82 16.49
C SER A 122 -28.17 -31.50 16.46
N LEU A 123 -28.15 -30.81 15.31
CA LEU A 123 -27.53 -29.49 15.15
C LEU A 123 -28.55 -28.44 14.69
N GLY A 124 -29.21 -28.64 13.56
CA GLY A 124 -30.20 -27.68 13.06
C GLY A 124 -31.48 -27.64 13.90
N ILE A 125 -31.99 -26.42 14.11
CA ILE A 125 -33.25 -26.17 14.83
C ILE A 125 -33.98 -24.96 14.26
N SER A 126 -35.30 -25.05 14.16
CA SER A 126 -36.18 -23.94 13.78
C SER A 126 -37.47 -23.95 14.60
N VAL A 127 -38.18 -22.83 14.66
CA VAL A 127 -39.43 -22.68 15.41
C VAL A 127 -40.45 -21.96 14.53
N ASN A 128 -41.66 -22.51 14.39
CA ASN A 128 -42.71 -21.85 13.63
C ASN A 128 -43.21 -20.61 14.41
N PRO A 129 -43.20 -19.40 13.80
CA PRO A 129 -43.50 -18.16 14.51
C PRO A 129 -44.99 -17.98 14.84
N MET A 130 -45.89 -18.75 14.23
CA MET A 130 -47.35 -18.63 14.39
C MET A 130 -47.92 -19.58 15.45
N ASN A 131 -47.37 -20.80 15.58
CA ASN A 131 -47.90 -21.82 16.50
C ASN A 131 -46.89 -22.37 17.53
N GLY A 132 -45.61 -22.00 17.42
CA GLY A 132 -44.57 -22.40 18.38
C GLY A 132 -44.01 -23.82 18.20
N ASP A 133 -44.42 -24.56 17.17
CA ASP A 133 -43.88 -25.89 16.87
C ASP A 133 -42.35 -25.82 16.63
N VAL A 134 -41.60 -26.76 17.21
CA VAL A 134 -40.13 -26.83 17.11
C VAL A 134 -39.72 -27.92 16.14
N TYR A 135 -38.88 -27.59 15.16
CA TYR A 135 -38.40 -28.48 14.12
C TYR A 135 -36.91 -28.78 14.33
N ILE A 136 -36.54 -30.05 14.34
CA ILE A 136 -35.23 -30.54 14.77
C ILE A 136 -34.60 -31.40 13.66
N CYS A 137 -33.38 -31.06 13.27
CA CYS A 137 -32.55 -31.86 12.38
C CYS A 137 -31.90 -33.02 13.15
N ASP A 138 -32.49 -34.22 13.06
CA ASP A 138 -32.07 -35.42 13.79
C ASP A 138 -31.04 -36.21 12.95
N ILE A 139 -29.84 -35.63 12.86
CA ILE A 139 -28.85 -35.85 11.80
C ILE A 139 -28.45 -37.32 11.62
N ASN A 140 -27.94 -37.98 12.67
CA ASN A 140 -27.48 -39.37 12.58
C ASN A 140 -28.65 -40.37 12.52
N ASN A 141 -29.89 -39.90 12.74
CA ASN A 141 -31.11 -40.68 12.54
C ASN A 141 -31.75 -40.41 11.17
N HIS A 142 -31.13 -39.57 10.33
CA HIS A 142 -31.53 -39.27 8.95
C HIS A 142 -32.98 -38.76 8.83
N ARG A 143 -33.41 -37.92 9.78
CA ARG A 143 -34.80 -37.45 9.91
C ARG A 143 -34.91 -35.95 10.21
N ILE A 144 -36.04 -35.37 9.82
CA ILE A 144 -36.57 -34.13 10.40
C ILE A 144 -37.66 -34.53 11.40
N ARG A 145 -37.47 -34.12 12.66
CA ARG A 145 -38.46 -34.32 13.74
C ARG A 145 -39.19 -33.00 14.01
N LYS A 146 -40.45 -33.10 14.43
CA LYS A 146 -41.28 -31.99 14.89
C LYS A 146 -41.70 -32.26 16.32
N VAL A 147 -41.59 -31.26 17.20
CA VAL A 147 -42.23 -31.20 18.50
C VAL A 147 -43.37 -30.20 18.41
N SER A 148 -44.60 -30.63 18.67
CA SER A 148 -45.77 -29.74 18.72
C SER A 148 -45.84 -28.94 20.03
N SER A 149 -46.66 -27.90 20.06
CA SER A 149 -46.83 -27.01 21.23
C SER A 149 -47.37 -27.70 22.50
N ASP A 150 -47.91 -28.92 22.39
CA ASP A 150 -48.28 -29.82 23.49
C ASP A 150 -47.12 -30.68 24.02
N GLY A 151 -45.93 -30.60 23.40
CA GLY A 151 -44.73 -31.36 23.76
C GLY A 151 -44.63 -32.75 23.13
N VAL A 152 -45.51 -33.14 22.21
CA VAL A 152 -45.43 -34.44 21.50
C VAL A 152 -44.41 -34.36 20.35
N ILE A 153 -43.55 -35.38 20.20
CA ILE A 153 -42.62 -35.48 19.06
C ILE A 153 -43.14 -36.40 17.96
N SER A 154 -42.77 -36.11 16.71
CA SER A 154 -43.07 -36.93 15.52
C SER A 154 -41.98 -36.79 14.46
N THR A 155 -41.79 -37.81 13.61
CA THR A 155 -41.01 -37.69 12.37
C THR A 155 -41.88 -37.12 11.25
N ILE A 156 -41.46 -36.01 10.65
CA ILE A 156 -42.17 -35.40 9.50
C ILE A 156 -41.51 -35.67 8.15
N ALA A 157 -40.21 -36.00 8.14
CA ALA A 157 -39.50 -36.41 6.94
C ALA A 157 -38.32 -37.35 7.28
N GLY A 158 -38.01 -38.26 6.37
CA GLY A 158 -36.92 -39.23 6.53
C GLY A 158 -37.39 -40.59 7.03
N THR A 159 -37.01 -41.65 6.32
CA THR A 159 -37.23 -43.04 6.76
C THR A 159 -36.31 -43.46 7.90
N GLY A 160 -35.14 -42.83 8.03
CA GLY A 160 -34.04 -43.27 8.89
C GLY A 160 -33.26 -44.50 8.38
N ARG A 161 -33.41 -44.87 7.11
CA ARG A 161 -32.61 -45.95 6.50
C ARG A 161 -31.17 -45.49 6.24
N THR A 162 -30.22 -46.36 6.57
CA THR A 162 -28.80 -46.14 6.33
C THR A 162 -28.17 -47.28 5.53
N THR A 163 -27.17 -46.96 4.72
CA THR A 163 -26.29 -47.90 4.03
C THR A 163 -24.92 -47.90 4.70
N LEU A 164 -24.27 -49.06 4.72
CA LEU A 164 -22.92 -49.21 5.25
C LEU A 164 -21.91 -49.04 4.11
N ASN A 165 -21.25 -47.88 4.05
CA ASN A 165 -20.28 -47.56 3.02
C ASN A 165 -18.85 -47.51 3.61
N PRO A 166 -17.92 -48.41 3.23
CA PRO A 166 -16.57 -48.46 3.79
C PRO A 166 -15.64 -47.46 3.11
N ILE A 167 -15.40 -46.32 3.75
CA ILE A 167 -14.55 -45.24 3.20
C ILE A 167 -13.06 -45.47 3.53
N SER A 168 -12.76 -46.23 4.57
CA SER A 168 -11.39 -46.63 4.97
C SER A 168 -11.46 -47.85 5.89
N PRO A 169 -10.47 -48.77 5.93
CA PRO A 169 -10.40 -49.79 6.97
C PRO A 169 -10.51 -49.14 8.37
N ASN A 170 -11.43 -49.67 9.18
CA ASN A 170 -11.82 -49.17 10.50
C ASN A 170 -12.65 -47.86 10.54
N THR A 171 -13.17 -47.34 9.42
CA THR A 171 -14.13 -46.21 9.43
C THR A 171 -15.41 -46.51 8.66
N TYR A 172 -16.46 -46.93 9.37
CA TYR A 172 -17.82 -47.00 8.84
C TYR A 172 -18.53 -45.65 9.04
N ARG A 173 -19.09 -45.10 7.95
CA ARG A 173 -20.22 -44.16 8.07
C ARG A 173 -21.52 -44.92 7.84
N GLN A 174 -22.54 -44.55 8.60
CA GLN A 174 -23.92 -44.82 8.22
C GLN A 174 -24.32 -43.70 7.26
N GLU A 175 -24.44 -44.00 5.97
CA GLU A 175 -24.81 -43.00 4.97
C GLU A 175 -26.30 -43.12 4.65
N GLY A 176 -26.95 -41.99 4.39
CA GLY A 176 -28.39 -41.96 4.12
C GLY A 176 -28.72 -42.25 2.66
N GLY A 177 -29.95 -42.70 2.43
CA GLY A 177 -30.46 -42.93 1.08
C GLY A 177 -30.87 -41.66 0.32
N TYR A 178 -31.39 -41.90 -0.88
CA TYR A 178 -32.13 -40.92 -1.68
C TYR A 178 -33.03 -41.70 -2.65
N ASN A 179 -34.34 -41.43 -2.65
CA ASN A 179 -35.31 -42.11 -3.49
C ASN A 179 -36.26 -41.14 -4.23
N GLY A 180 -35.86 -39.87 -4.40
CA GLY A 180 -36.61 -38.86 -5.16
C GLY A 180 -37.54 -38.00 -4.32
N ASP A 181 -38.57 -37.46 -4.95
CA ASP A 181 -39.60 -36.59 -4.34
C ASP A 181 -40.89 -37.43 -4.14
N GLY A 182 -41.72 -37.07 -3.15
CA GLY A 182 -42.90 -37.90 -2.80
C GLY A 182 -43.43 -37.66 -1.39
N LEU A 183 -43.92 -38.72 -0.73
CA LEU A 183 -44.38 -38.64 0.67
C LEU A 183 -43.17 -38.52 1.61
N ALA A 184 -43.10 -37.45 2.41
CA ALA A 184 -41.91 -37.06 3.16
C ALA A 184 -41.39 -38.12 4.14
N THR A 185 -42.29 -38.87 4.78
CA THR A 185 -41.96 -39.97 5.71
C THR A 185 -41.54 -41.28 5.02
N ALA A 186 -41.77 -41.41 3.71
CA ALA A 186 -41.30 -42.51 2.88
C ALA A 186 -40.00 -42.17 2.11
N THR A 187 -39.54 -40.92 2.16
CA THR A 187 -38.32 -40.46 1.50
C THR A 187 -37.08 -40.71 2.34
N ASP A 188 -36.03 -41.27 1.74
CA ASP A 188 -34.73 -41.45 2.37
C ASP A 188 -33.91 -40.15 2.29
N LEU A 189 -33.24 -39.75 3.39
CA LEU A 189 -32.46 -38.50 3.52
C LEU A 189 -31.02 -38.78 3.97
N ASN A 190 -30.07 -37.90 3.69
CA ASN A 190 -28.65 -38.08 3.99
C ASN A 190 -28.03 -36.90 4.76
N TYR A 191 -27.91 -37.06 6.09
CA TYR A 191 -27.45 -36.03 7.04
C TYR A 191 -28.21 -34.70 6.90
N PRO A 192 -29.51 -34.63 7.20
CA PRO A 192 -30.24 -33.36 7.20
C PRO A 192 -29.71 -32.44 8.32
N LYS A 193 -28.95 -31.37 8.00
CA LYS A 193 -28.20 -30.61 9.03
C LYS A 193 -28.82 -29.29 9.49
N TYR A 194 -29.49 -28.58 8.60
CA TYR A 194 -30.07 -27.25 8.82
C TYR A 194 -31.51 -27.24 8.32
N ALA A 195 -32.40 -26.51 9.00
CA ALA A 195 -33.79 -26.33 8.59
C ALA A 195 -34.31 -24.93 8.95
N GLN A 196 -35.28 -24.45 8.18
CA GLN A 196 -36.08 -23.25 8.44
C GLN A 196 -37.56 -23.55 8.15
N VAL A 197 -38.49 -22.92 8.86
CA VAL A 197 -39.93 -23.10 8.67
C VAL A 197 -40.61 -21.75 8.40
N ASP A 198 -41.52 -21.70 7.43
CA ASP A 198 -42.27 -20.47 7.13
C ASP A 198 -43.56 -20.34 7.97
N SER A 199 -44.24 -19.21 7.84
CA SER A 199 -45.49 -18.91 8.56
C SER A 199 -46.66 -19.82 8.21
N LYS A 200 -46.60 -20.57 7.10
CA LYS A 200 -47.60 -21.58 6.72
C LYS A 200 -47.30 -22.95 7.32
N GLY A 201 -46.09 -23.15 7.84
CA GLY A 201 -45.61 -24.43 8.36
C GLY A 201 -44.89 -25.29 7.32
N ASP A 202 -44.55 -24.75 6.15
CA ASP A 202 -43.70 -25.47 5.20
C ASP A 202 -42.25 -25.47 5.72
N VAL A 203 -41.61 -26.65 5.72
CA VAL A 203 -40.28 -26.86 6.32
C VAL A 203 -39.24 -27.05 5.23
N TYR A 204 -38.31 -26.11 5.14
CA TYR A 204 -37.19 -26.11 4.21
C TYR A 204 -35.96 -26.67 4.93
N PHE A 205 -35.18 -27.54 4.29
CA PHE A 205 -33.98 -28.11 4.92
C PHE A 205 -32.90 -28.53 3.93
N ALA A 206 -31.66 -28.58 4.42
CA ALA A 206 -30.49 -29.04 3.68
C ALA A 206 -30.29 -30.55 3.83
N ASP A 207 -30.54 -31.31 2.76
CA ASP A 207 -30.27 -32.75 2.65
C ASP A 207 -28.79 -32.96 2.28
N THR A 208 -27.92 -32.78 3.28
CA THR A 208 -26.53 -32.35 3.11
C THR A 208 -25.71 -33.15 2.11
N TYR A 209 -25.66 -34.48 2.28
CA TYR A 209 -24.79 -35.34 1.46
C TYR A 209 -25.50 -35.82 0.18
N ASN A 210 -26.77 -35.47 0.00
CA ASN A 210 -27.43 -35.54 -1.30
C ASN A 210 -27.25 -34.23 -2.12
N GLY A 211 -26.82 -33.14 -1.47
CA GLY A 211 -26.52 -31.85 -2.12
C GLY A 211 -27.75 -31.01 -2.47
N LEU A 212 -28.88 -31.27 -1.80
CA LEU A 212 -30.19 -30.70 -2.14
C LEU A 212 -30.76 -29.81 -1.03
N ILE A 213 -31.39 -28.70 -1.41
CA ILE A 213 -32.36 -28.00 -0.56
C ILE A 213 -33.75 -28.59 -0.85
N ARG A 214 -34.40 -29.06 0.19
CA ARG A 214 -35.69 -29.77 0.17
C ARG A 214 -36.75 -28.91 0.86
N LYS A 215 -38.00 -29.00 0.40
CA LYS A 215 -39.18 -28.43 1.06
C LYS A 215 -40.13 -29.56 1.45
N VAL A 216 -40.68 -29.52 2.66
CA VAL A 216 -41.83 -30.33 3.08
C VAL A 216 -43.05 -29.44 3.18
N SER A 217 -44.14 -29.84 2.53
CA SER A 217 -45.43 -29.16 2.52
C SER A 217 -46.56 -30.19 2.51
N ASN A 218 -47.54 -30.05 3.39
CA ASN A 218 -48.70 -30.95 3.47
C ASN A 218 -48.36 -32.46 3.51
N GLY A 219 -47.22 -32.81 4.12
CA GLY A 219 -46.71 -34.20 4.22
C GLY A 219 -45.93 -34.70 3.00
N TYR A 220 -45.84 -33.92 1.91
CA TYR A 220 -45.02 -34.23 0.74
C TYR A 220 -43.69 -33.50 0.79
N ILE A 221 -42.64 -34.10 0.21
CA ILE A 221 -41.30 -33.51 0.06
C ILE A 221 -40.97 -33.27 -1.42
N THR A 222 -40.45 -32.08 -1.71
CA THR A 222 -39.95 -31.70 -3.04
C THR A 222 -38.53 -31.15 -2.98
N THR A 223 -37.80 -31.28 -4.08
CA THR A 223 -36.53 -30.57 -4.30
C THR A 223 -36.83 -29.14 -4.77
N ILE A 224 -36.17 -28.15 -4.17
CA ILE A 224 -36.28 -26.74 -4.62
C ILE A 224 -34.96 -26.18 -5.14
N ALA A 225 -33.82 -26.75 -4.73
CA ALA A 225 -32.51 -26.46 -5.30
C ALA A 225 -31.58 -27.67 -5.15
N GLY A 226 -30.65 -27.83 -6.08
CA GLY A 226 -29.66 -28.90 -6.12
C GLY A 226 -29.97 -29.99 -7.15
N SER A 227 -28.93 -30.64 -7.63
CA SER A 227 -29.01 -31.81 -8.51
C SER A 227 -28.04 -32.91 -8.08
N LYS A 228 -28.40 -34.17 -8.34
CA LYS A 228 -27.55 -35.35 -8.15
C LYS A 228 -26.83 -35.83 -9.42
N GLN A 229 -27.10 -35.22 -10.57
CA GLN A 229 -26.37 -35.51 -11.81
C GLN A 229 -25.06 -34.70 -11.82
N ASN A 230 -23.93 -35.31 -12.18
CA ASN A 230 -22.62 -34.64 -12.22
C ASN A 230 -22.50 -33.66 -13.40
N SER A 231 -23.21 -32.53 -13.31
CA SER A 231 -23.01 -31.35 -14.16
C SER A 231 -21.87 -30.47 -13.62
N THR A 232 -21.10 -29.87 -14.53
CA THR A 232 -20.20 -28.75 -14.20
C THR A 232 -21.01 -27.55 -13.72
N VAL A 233 -20.47 -26.79 -12.78
CA VAL A 233 -21.13 -25.60 -12.24
C VAL A 233 -20.95 -24.44 -13.23
N ASN A 234 -21.84 -24.38 -14.22
CA ASN A 234 -21.89 -23.27 -15.17
C ASN A 234 -22.46 -22.04 -14.45
N THR A 235 -21.91 -20.85 -14.70
CA THR A 235 -22.22 -19.60 -13.98
C THR A 235 -23.66 -19.08 -14.11
N PHE A 236 -24.45 -19.65 -15.03
CA PHE A 236 -25.89 -19.40 -15.16
C PHE A 236 -26.64 -20.74 -15.21
N GLY A 237 -27.01 -21.27 -14.04
CA GLY A 237 -27.74 -22.53 -13.89
C GLY A 237 -29.14 -22.33 -13.30
N MET A 238 -30.09 -23.19 -13.67
CA MET A 238 -31.35 -23.33 -12.94
C MET A 238 -31.14 -24.17 -11.68
N ALA A 239 -31.84 -23.83 -10.59
CA ALA A 239 -31.68 -24.40 -9.25
C ALA A 239 -31.61 -25.93 -9.22
N LEU A 240 -32.48 -26.61 -9.96
CA LEU A 240 -32.60 -28.08 -10.01
C LEU A 240 -31.53 -28.79 -10.88
N ASN A 241 -30.71 -28.02 -11.61
CA ASN A 241 -29.65 -28.52 -12.48
C ASN A 241 -28.23 -28.26 -11.91
N THR A 242 -28.13 -27.45 -10.84
CA THR A 242 -26.85 -27.05 -10.23
C THR A 242 -26.41 -28.04 -9.14
N THR A 243 -25.17 -28.51 -9.20
CA THR A 243 -24.60 -29.41 -8.18
C THR A 243 -23.91 -28.63 -7.05
N PHE A 244 -24.56 -28.44 -5.90
CA PHE A 244 -23.99 -27.67 -4.76
C PHE A 244 -22.97 -28.45 -3.91
N GLY A 245 -22.90 -29.79 -3.97
CA GLY A 245 -21.99 -30.59 -3.14
C GLY A 245 -22.42 -30.67 -1.68
N ASP A 246 -21.47 -30.85 -0.76
CA ASP A 246 -21.72 -30.88 0.69
C ASP A 246 -22.30 -29.53 1.14
N LEU A 247 -23.57 -29.49 1.48
CA LEU A 247 -24.16 -28.31 2.13
C LEU A 247 -23.56 -28.09 3.54
N LYS A 248 -23.34 -26.83 3.91
CA LYS A 248 -22.75 -26.45 5.20
C LYS A 248 -23.67 -25.58 6.04
N SER A 249 -24.38 -24.62 5.43
CA SER A 249 -25.56 -23.92 5.99
C SER A 249 -26.38 -23.31 4.83
N PHE A 250 -27.63 -22.91 5.09
CA PHE A 250 -28.42 -22.08 4.17
C PHE A 250 -29.38 -21.17 4.95
N SER A 251 -29.85 -20.10 4.31
CA SER A 251 -31.02 -19.34 4.75
C SER A 251 -31.95 -19.06 3.57
N MET A 252 -33.24 -19.02 3.82
CA MET A 252 -34.26 -18.45 2.95
C MET A 252 -34.63 -17.03 3.42
N ASN A 253 -35.01 -16.16 2.49
CA ASN A 253 -35.79 -14.96 2.79
C ASN A 253 -37.28 -15.32 2.69
N LEU A 254 -38.02 -15.18 3.79
CA LEU A 254 -39.42 -15.61 3.87
C LEU A 254 -40.41 -14.66 3.15
N ASN A 255 -39.98 -13.46 2.75
CA ASN A 255 -40.78 -12.51 1.97
C ASN A 255 -40.66 -12.76 0.47
N THR A 256 -39.42 -12.93 -0.03
CA THR A 256 -39.09 -13.00 -1.46
C THR A 256 -39.00 -14.43 -2.00
N GLY A 257 -38.71 -15.41 -1.13
CA GLY A 257 -38.43 -16.80 -1.49
C GLY A 257 -36.99 -17.07 -1.94
N ASP A 258 -36.11 -16.06 -1.92
CA ASP A 258 -34.69 -16.23 -2.28
C ASP A 258 -33.95 -17.10 -1.25
N LEU A 259 -33.01 -17.91 -1.72
CA LEU A 259 -32.09 -18.71 -0.91
C LEU A 259 -30.66 -18.15 -0.97
N MET A 260 -29.97 -18.24 0.15
CA MET A 260 -28.50 -18.13 0.26
C MET A 260 -27.98 -19.48 0.75
N ILE A 261 -27.13 -20.13 -0.04
CA ILE A 261 -26.61 -21.48 0.21
C ILE A 261 -25.09 -21.40 0.38
N TYR A 262 -24.57 -22.03 1.43
CA TYR A 262 -23.14 -22.25 1.64
C TYR A 262 -22.82 -23.75 1.67
N SER A 263 -21.74 -24.12 0.98
CA SER A 263 -21.39 -25.50 0.66
C SER A 263 -19.86 -25.69 0.56
N ASN A 264 -19.40 -26.93 0.40
CA ASN A 264 -18.00 -27.20 0.01
C ASN A 264 -17.68 -26.82 -1.45
N LYS A 265 -18.61 -26.26 -2.22
CA LYS A 265 -18.39 -25.73 -3.57
C LYS A 265 -18.44 -24.20 -3.66
N GLY A 266 -18.83 -23.51 -2.59
CA GLY A 266 -18.94 -22.05 -2.60
C GLY A 266 -20.15 -21.50 -1.85
N ILE A 267 -20.38 -20.20 -2.05
CA ILE A 267 -21.55 -19.44 -1.64
C ILE A 267 -22.38 -19.12 -2.90
N PHE A 268 -23.68 -19.40 -2.85
CA PHE A 268 -24.61 -19.24 -3.97
C PHE A 268 -25.87 -18.51 -3.52
N ARG A 269 -26.39 -17.63 -4.39
CA ARG A 269 -27.77 -17.14 -4.30
C ARG A 269 -28.64 -17.92 -5.26
N VAL A 270 -29.80 -18.38 -4.81
CA VAL A 270 -30.86 -18.88 -5.70
C VAL A 270 -32.03 -17.92 -5.59
N PHE A 271 -32.38 -17.27 -6.69
CA PHE A 271 -33.54 -16.40 -6.74
C PHE A 271 -34.83 -17.22 -6.74
N SER A 272 -35.94 -16.65 -6.26
CA SER A 272 -37.24 -17.33 -6.22
C SER A 272 -37.81 -17.72 -7.59
N ASN A 273 -37.27 -17.18 -8.68
CA ASN A 273 -37.54 -17.62 -10.06
C ASN A 273 -36.74 -18.87 -10.50
N GLY A 274 -35.89 -19.42 -9.63
CA GLY A 274 -35.07 -20.60 -9.89
C GLY A 274 -33.69 -20.32 -10.51
N THR A 275 -33.31 -19.07 -10.75
CA THR A 275 -31.97 -18.73 -11.26
C THR A 275 -30.92 -18.82 -10.14
N VAL A 276 -29.79 -19.48 -10.40
CA VAL A 276 -28.63 -19.51 -9.50
C VAL A 276 -27.58 -18.49 -9.94
N VAL A 277 -27.04 -17.73 -8.99
CA VAL A 277 -25.83 -16.91 -9.16
C VAL A 277 -24.78 -17.34 -8.14
N VAL A 278 -23.55 -17.54 -8.61
CA VAL A 278 -22.38 -17.82 -7.78
C VAL A 278 -21.90 -16.52 -7.14
N ILE A 279 -21.66 -16.51 -5.82
CA ILE A 279 -21.10 -15.35 -5.10
C ILE A 279 -19.60 -15.55 -4.84
N ARG A 280 -19.15 -16.79 -4.57
CA ARG A 280 -17.72 -17.19 -4.55
C ARG A 280 -17.60 -18.71 -4.64
N ASN A 281 -16.61 -19.26 -5.35
CA ASN A 281 -16.38 -20.71 -5.41
C ASN A 281 -15.55 -21.22 -4.22
N SER A 282 -15.38 -22.54 -4.13
CA SER A 282 -14.74 -23.23 -3.00
C SER A 282 -13.22 -23.22 -2.96
N LEU A 283 -12.52 -22.98 -4.07
CA LEU A 283 -11.04 -23.05 -4.09
C LEU A 283 -10.42 -22.03 -3.13
N LEU A 284 -11.12 -20.92 -2.88
CA LEU A 284 -10.73 -19.85 -1.96
C LEU A 284 -11.36 -19.97 -0.56
N ILE A 285 -12.20 -20.98 -0.29
CA ILE A 285 -12.85 -21.16 1.02
C ILE A 285 -12.19 -22.29 1.81
N SER A 286 -11.26 -21.90 2.70
CA SER A 286 -10.80 -22.75 3.80
C SER A 286 -11.99 -23.32 4.58
N ASN A 287 -12.03 -24.65 4.72
CA ASN A 287 -13.19 -25.47 5.15
C ASN A 287 -13.78 -25.17 6.55
N ASN A 288 -13.26 -24.18 7.28
CA ASN A 288 -13.50 -23.99 8.71
C ASN A 288 -14.13 -22.64 9.12
N TYR A 289 -14.29 -21.67 8.21
CA TYR A 289 -14.54 -20.28 8.63
C TYR A 289 -16.01 -19.88 8.83
N PHE A 290 -16.93 -20.22 7.91
CA PHE A 290 -18.36 -19.90 8.09
C PHE A 290 -19.07 -20.94 8.95
N VAL A 291 -19.85 -20.44 9.92
CA VAL A 291 -20.55 -21.21 10.96
C VAL A 291 -22.08 -21.19 10.73
N ASP A 292 -22.63 -20.05 10.31
CA ASP A 292 -24.04 -19.95 9.90
C ASP A 292 -24.31 -18.76 8.94
N ILE A 293 -25.50 -18.71 8.35
CA ILE A 293 -25.98 -17.63 7.45
C ILE A 293 -27.44 -17.28 7.81
N THR A 294 -27.82 -16.01 7.76
CA THR A 294 -29.22 -15.57 8.02
C THR A 294 -29.54 -14.28 7.26
N PHE A 295 -30.68 -14.21 6.56
CA PHE A 295 -31.16 -12.93 6.00
C PHE A 295 -31.54 -11.94 7.12
N LYS A 296 -31.07 -10.69 7.00
CA LYS A 296 -31.48 -9.56 7.86
C LYS A 296 -32.66 -8.79 7.25
N SER A 297 -32.67 -8.66 5.92
CA SER A 297 -33.73 -8.00 5.16
C SER A 297 -33.81 -8.58 3.74
N ASP A 298 -34.65 -8.01 2.87
CA ASP A 298 -34.72 -8.38 1.46
C ASP A 298 -33.45 -7.97 0.67
N THR A 299 -32.60 -7.12 1.27
CA THR A 299 -31.37 -6.60 0.68
C THR A 299 -30.10 -6.90 1.48
N GLU A 300 -30.19 -7.44 2.69
CA GLU A 300 -29.02 -7.75 3.54
C GLU A 300 -29.03 -9.19 4.08
N VAL A 301 -27.84 -9.82 4.05
CA VAL A 301 -27.58 -11.17 4.59
C VAL A 301 -26.43 -11.11 5.58
N LEU A 302 -26.60 -11.67 6.77
CA LEU A 302 -25.52 -11.85 7.73
C LEU A 302 -24.83 -13.20 7.53
N PHE A 303 -23.50 -13.16 7.57
CA PHE A 303 -22.61 -14.31 7.60
C PHE A 303 -21.93 -14.39 8.97
N GLY A 304 -22.03 -15.55 9.62
CA GLY A 304 -21.36 -15.83 10.89
C GLY A 304 -20.04 -16.55 10.65
N LEU A 305 -18.94 -15.94 11.08
CA LEU A 305 -17.59 -16.49 11.00
C LEU A 305 -17.04 -16.82 12.39
N THR A 306 -16.06 -17.73 12.48
CA THR A 306 -15.44 -18.13 13.76
C THR A 306 -14.97 -16.95 14.64
N ASN A 307 -14.63 -15.82 14.02
CA ASN A 307 -14.09 -14.62 14.67
C ASN A 307 -14.92 -13.33 14.48
N SER A 308 -16.02 -13.33 13.73
CA SER A 308 -16.77 -12.10 13.37
C SER A 308 -18.17 -12.38 12.81
N ILE A 309 -19.01 -11.34 12.73
CA ILE A 309 -20.27 -11.35 11.97
C ILE A 309 -20.23 -10.22 10.95
N ILE A 310 -20.65 -10.53 9.71
CA ILE A 310 -20.52 -9.65 8.55
C ILE A 310 -21.88 -9.53 7.86
N SER A 311 -22.41 -8.31 7.70
CA SER A 311 -23.52 -8.03 6.79
C SER A 311 -23.03 -8.03 5.35
N TYR A 312 -23.88 -8.43 4.42
CA TYR A 312 -23.65 -8.38 2.99
C TYR A 312 -24.87 -7.83 2.29
N ASN A 313 -24.72 -6.67 1.64
CA ASN A 313 -25.79 -6.03 0.90
C ASN A 313 -25.87 -6.62 -0.51
N LEU A 314 -26.99 -7.27 -0.81
CA LEU A 314 -27.32 -7.99 -2.04
C LEU A 314 -27.65 -7.09 -3.24
N VAL A 315 -27.65 -5.76 -3.06
CA VAL A 315 -27.93 -4.76 -4.11
C VAL A 315 -26.67 -4.00 -4.49
N THR A 316 -25.86 -3.59 -3.51
CA THR A 316 -24.58 -2.90 -3.74
C THR A 316 -23.39 -3.87 -3.84
N ASN A 317 -23.59 -5.15 -3.54
CA ASN A 317 -22.55 -6.19 -3.39
C ASN A 317 -21.45 -5.83 -2.37
N THR A 318 -21.72 -4.89 -1.46
CA THR A 318 -20.80 -4.47 -0.39
C THR A 318 -21.14 -5.16 0.92
N SER A 319 -20.11 -5.57 1.64
CA SER A 319 -20.24 -6.12 2.99
C SER A 319 -20.21 -5.02 4.06
N THR A 320 -20.32 -5.39 5.34
CA THR A 320 -19.86 -4.63 6.52
C THR A 320 -19.62 -5.61 7.69
N VAL A 321 -18.41 -5.72 8.26
CA VAL A 321 -18.24 -6.33 9.61
C VAL A 321 -19.08 -5.53 10.61
N LEU A 322 -20.03 -6.19 11.25
CA LEU A 322 -20.89 -5.62 12.28
C LEU A 322 -20.27 -5.76 13.67
N VAL A 323 -19.66 -6.92 13.96
CA VAL A 323 -19.05 -7.25 15.26
C VAL A 323 -17.89 -8.24 15.11
N THR A 324 -16.86 -8.12 15.96
CA THR A 324 -15.81 -9.14 16.14
C THR A 324 -16.15 -10.03 17.34
N VAL A 325 -16.16 -11.35 17.17
CA VAL A 325 -16.65 -12.34 18.16
C VAL A 325 -15.69 -13.53 18.24
N ILE A 326 -14.97 -13.70 19.34
CA ILE A 326 -13.96 -14.78 19.47
C ILE A 326 -14.65 -16.14 19.69
N TYR A 327 -14.46 -17.11 18.79
CA TYR A 327 -15.08 -18.45 18.82
C TYR A 327 -16.62 -18.43 18.76
N LEU A 328 -17.16 -17.88 17.66
CA LEU A 328 -18.59 -18.03 17.33
C LEU A 328 -18.93 -19.52 17.11
N SER A 329 -20.03 -19.98 17.71
CA SER A 329 -20.57 -21.34 17.49
C SER A 329 -21.92 -21.38 16.77
N GLY A 330 -22.58 -20.23 16.59
CA GLY A 330 -23.85 -20.04 15.89
C GLY A 330 -24.43 -18.66 16.20
N PHE A 331 -25.37 -18.16 15.40
CA PHE A 331 -26.06 -16.89 15.67
C PHE A 331 -27.48 -16.86 15.09
N THR A 332 -28.26 -15.84 15.44
CA THR A 332 -29.58 -15.56 14.86
C THR A 332 -29.94 -14.07 15.04
N ILE A 333 -31.02 -13.62 14.39
CA ILE A 333 -31.52 -12.24 14.43
C ILE A 333 -32.95 -12.25 14.99
N TYR A 334 -33.28 -11.31 15.88
CA TYR A 334 -34.65 -11.12 16.34
C TYR A 334 -34.90 -9.65 16.71
N ARG A 335 -35.92 -9.04 16.09
CA ARG A 335 -36.24 -7.59 16.21
C ARG A 335 -34.99 -6.72 15.96
N ASP A 336 -34.34 -6.96 14.84
CA ASP A 336 -33.10 -6.30 14.36
C ASP A 336 -31.85 -6.45 15.25
N GLU A 337 -31.96 -7.16 16.37
CA GLU A 337 -30.86 -7.41 17.31
C GLU A 337 -30.20 -8.76 17.05
N ILE A 338 -28.86 -8.81 17.18
CA ILE A 338 -28.06 -10.01 16.89
C ILE A 338 -27.80 -10.80 18.18
N TYR A 339 -28.11 -12.09 18.16
CA TYR A 339 -27.90 -13.03 19.26
C TYR A 339 -26.89 -14.09 18.84
N ILE A 340 -25.82 -14.28 19.62
CA ILE A 340 -24.74 -15.24 19.34
C ILE A 340 -24.65 -16.35 20.38
N THR A 341 -24.17 -17.53 19.98
CA THR A 341 -23.49 -18.47 20.89
C THR A 341 -21.97 -18.34 20.74
N GLN A 342 -21.28 -18.31 21.88
CA GLN A 342 -19.82 -18.25 21.96
C GLN A 342 -19.28 -19.50 22.67
N SER A 343 -18.26 -20.15 22.10
CA SER A 343 -17.63 -21.35 22.64
C SER A 343 -16.28 -21.03 23.29
N SER A 344 -16.25 -20.81 24.61
CA SER A 344 -14.98 -20.78 25.36
C SER A 344 -14.50 -22.20 25.67
N ARG A 345 -13.24 -22.38 26.08
CA ARG A 345 -12.59 -23.71 26.22
C ARG A 345 -13.24 -24.70 27.21
N ASN A 346 -14.22 -24.30 28.03
CA ASN A 346 -15.08 -25.20 28.82
C ASN A 346 -16.53 -24.71 29.01
N LEU A 347 -16.92 -23.52 28.52
CA LEU A 347 -18.23 -22.91 28.77
C LEU A 347 -18.81 -22.29 27.50
N GLY A 348 -20.09 -22.56 27.23
CA GLY A 348 -20.88 -21.85 26.23
C GLY A 348 -21.49 -20.57 26.81
N GLN A 349 -21.61 -19.50 26.01
CA GLN A 349 -22.30 -18.27 26.42
C GLN A 349 -23.24 -17.77 25.32
N ILE A 350 -24.43 -17.28 25.69
CA ILE A 350 -25.26 -16.45 24.82
C ILE A 350 -25.04 -14.97 25.14
N LYS A 351 -24.90 -14.16 24.08
CA LYS A 351 -24.79 -12.69 24.16
C LYS A 351 -25.69 -12.03 23.12
N LYS A 352 -26.37 -10.98 23.55
CA LYS A 352 -26.96 -9.96 22.68
C LYS A 352 -25.86 -8.99 22.27
N LEU A 353 -25.81 -8.60 21.00
CA LEU A 353 -24.81 -7.66 20.46
C LEU A 353 -25.49 -6.44 19.85
N SER A 354 -25.12 -5.24 20.33
CA SER A 354 -25.39 -4.00 19.62
C SER A 354 -24.28 -3.76 18.59
N ILE A 355 -24.65 -3.30 17.40
CA ILE A 355 -23.73 -3.06 16.28
C ILE A 355 -22.78 -1.91 16.62
N ILE A 356 -21.49 -2.06 16.32
CA ILE A 356 -20.48 -1.00 16.43
C ILE A 356 -19.77 -0.89 15.09
N GLU A 357 -20.18 0.07 14.27
CA GLU A 357 -19.59 0.29 12.95
C GLU A 357 -18.13 0.74 13.06
N GLY A 358 -17.23 0.00 12.40
CA GLY A 358 -15.78 0.28 12.37
C GLY A 358 -15.42 1.50 11.52
N LYS A 359 -14.26 2.11 11.80
CA LYS A 359 -13.93 3.47 11.31
C LYS A 359 -13.17 3.54 9.98
N VAL A 360 -12.88 2.39 9.35
CA VAL A 360 -12.03 2.30 8.16
C VAL A 360 -12.58 1.26 7.19
N LYS A 361 -12.70 1.61 5.91
CA LYS A 361 -13.29 0.76 4.87
C LYS A 361 -12.24 -0.14 4.21
N ILE A 362 -12.48 -1.45 4.19
CA ILE A 362 -11.67 -2.42 3.43
C ILE A 362 -12.24 -2.59 2.01
N ILE A 363 -11.40 -2.34 1.01
CA ILE A 363 -11.71 -2.51 -0.41
C ILE A 363 -10.70 -3.51 -1.00
N PRO A 364 -11.10 -4.68 -1.52
CA PRO A 364 -10.22 -5.49 -2.36
C PRO A 364 -9.89 -4.73 -3.63
N ILE A 365 -8.61 -4.62 -3.97
CA ILE A 365 -8.15 -3.99 -5.22
C ILE A 365 -7.53 -4.97 -6.20
N ALA A 366 -7.26 -6.21 -5.77
CA ALA A 366 -6.89 -7.37 -6.58
C ALA A 366 -7.17 -8.66 -5.79
N GLY A 367 -7.36 -9.81 -6.45
CA GLY A 367 -7.63 -11.10 -5.79
C GLY A 367 -9.12 -11.45 -5.67
N ILE A 368 -9.93 -11.10 -6.68
CA ILE A 368 -11.39 -11.17 -6.63
C ILE A 368 -11.94 -12.42 -7.36
N GLU A 369 -11.27 -12.91 -8.41
CA GLU A 369 -11.71 -14.07 -9.20
C GLU A 369 -10.90 -15.35 -8.90
N ASP A 370 -11.43 -16.51 -9.34
CA ASP A 370 -10.92 -17.86 -9.01
C ASP A 370 -9.87 -18.41 -10.01
N GLU A 371 -9.65 -17.78 -11.17
CA GLU A 371 -8.73 -18.33 -12.18
C GLU A 371 -7.25 -18.08 -11.87
N MET A 372 -6.43 -19.12 -12.07
CA MET A 372 -4.97 -19.07 -11.92
C MET A 372 -4.38 -18.19 -13.03
N LEU A 373 -3.85 -17.02 -12.68
CA LEU A 373 -3.22 -16.15 -13.68
C LEU A 373 -1.95 -16.76 -14.28
N ASP A 374 -1.84 -16.58 -15.59
CA ASP A 374 -0.57 -16.63 -16.30
C ASP A 374 0.38 -15.52 -15.75
N PRO A 375 1.66 -15.82 -15.47
CA PRO A 375 2.69 -14.81 -15.18
C PRO A 375 2.81 -13.68 -16.22
N SER A 376 2.37 -13.89 -17.46
CA SER A 376 2.35 -12.89 -18.54
C SER A 376 1.07 -12.04 -18.61
N TYR A 377 0.03 -12.35 -17.81
CA TYR A 377 -1.23 -11.60 -17.86
C TYR A 377 -1.05 -10.11 -17.58
N SER A 378 -1.73 -9.28 -18.39
CA SER A 378 -1.88 -7.84 -18.20
C SER A 378 -3.28 -7.41 -18.61
N GLY A 379 -4.05 -6.84 -17.69
CA GLY A 379 -5.48 -6.56 -17.91
C GLY A 379 -6.17 -6.00 -16.66
N PRO A 380 -7.52 -5.92 -16.65
CA PRO A 380 -8.29 -5.42 -15.52
C PRO A 380 -8.02 -6.21 -14.23
N VAL A 381 -7.73 -5.50 -13.15
CA VAL A 381 -7.30 -6.09 -11.86
C VAL A 381 -8.40 -6.88 -11.12
N GLN A 382 -9.65 -6.76 -11.56
CA GLN A 382 -10.77 -7.52 -11.03
C GLN A 382 -10.68 -9.01 -11.43
N ASN A 383 -10.14 -9.29 -12.63
CA ASN A 383 -10.13 -10.62 -13.25
C ASN A 383 -8.94 -11.50 -12.80
N VAL A 384 -8.59 -11.41 -11.51
CA VAL A 384 -7.28 -11.85 -11.01
C VAL A 384 -7.38 -12.49 -9.62
N SER A 385 -6.77 -13.68 -9.49
CA SER A 385 -6.44 -14.33 -8.22
C SER A 385 -4.95 -14.17 -7.90
N LEU A 386 -4.58 -13.91 -6.64
CA LEU A 386 -3.18 -13.67 -6.24
C LEU A 386 -2.71 -14.72 -5.21
N LEU A 387 -2.42 -15.91 -5.70
CA LEU A 387 -2.15 -17.09 -4.86
C LEU A 387 -0.88 -16.98 -3.99
N ASN A 388 0.08 -16.12 -4.35
CA ASN A 388 1.40 -16.06 -3.72
C ASN A 388 1.95 -14.62 -3.53
N ALA A 389 1.07 -13.62 -3.43
CA ALA A 389 1.49 -12.25 -3.09
C ALA A 389 2.15 -12.22 -1.70
N ASN A 390 3.26 -11.48 -1.54
CA ASN A 390 4.04 -11.46 -0.29
C ASN A 390 4.43 -10.05 0.18
N ARG A 391 5.35 -9.37 -0.52
CA ARG A 391 5.74 -7.99 -0.21
C ARG A 391 5.00 -6.99 -1.07
N ILE A 392 4.87 -5.77 -0.56
CA ILE A 392 4.16 -4.66 -1.20
C ILE A 392 4.90 -3.35 -0.95
N THR A 393 4.92 -2.48 -1.95
CA THR A 393 5.38 -1.08 -1.85
C THR A 393 4.53 -0.20 -2.77
N VAL A 394 4.53 1.11 -2.56
CA VAL A 394 3.67 2.05 -3.31
C VAL A 394 4.49 3.27 -3.72
N SER A 395 4.33 3.71 -4.97
CA SER A 395 5.01 4.91 -5.45
C SER A 395 4.46 6.17 -4.78
N SER A 396 5.36 7.00 -4.27
CA SER A 396 5.08 8.36 -3.78
C SER A 396 4.70 9.36 -4.89
N SER A 397 5.01 9.07 -6.16
CA SER A 397 4.88 10.02 -7.28
C SER A 397 3.71 9.73 -8.22
N ASN A 398 3.23 8.47 -8.28
CA ASN A 398 2.08 8.10 -9.09
C ASN A 398 1.01 7.24 -8.36
N GLU A 399 1.25 6.88 -7.09
CA GLU A 399 0.38 6.05 -6.24
C GLU A 399 0.12 4.62 -6.76
N ASP A 400 0.83 4.15 -7.79
CA ASP A 400 0.74 2.77 -8.24
C ASP A 400 1.33 1.80 -7.21
N VAL A 401 0.71 0.63 -7.09
CA VAL A 401 1.02 -0.41 -6.09
C VAL A 401 1.87 -1.50 -6.74
N TYR A 402 2.98 -1.88 -6.11
CA TYR A 402 3.91 -2.90 -6.58
C TYR A 402 3.98 -4.03 -5.55
N PHE A 403 3.90 -5.29 -5.98
CA PHE A 403 3.95 -6.43 -5.05
C PHE A 403 4.62 -7.66 -5.66
N SER A 404 5.31 -8.45 -4.83
CA SER A 404 5.99 -9.67 -5.27
C SER A 404 5.05 -10.87 -5.22
N GLU A 405 5.04 -11.66 -6.28
CA GLU A 405 4.48 -13.02 -6.25
C GLU A 405 5.64 -14.00 -6.09
N THR A 406 6.08 -14.17 -4.85
CA THR A 406 7.39 -14.71 -4.49
C THR A 406 7.67 -16.11 -5.08
N TYR A 407 6.71 -17.03 -4.99
CA TYR A 407 6.83 -18.37 -5.57
C TYR A 407 6.77 -18.39 -7.11
N PHE A 408 6.15 -17.38 -7.73
CA PHE A 408 6.07 -17.24 -9.18
C PHE A 408 7.25 -16.44 -9.76
N ASN A 409 8.25 -16.04 -8.97
CA ASN A 409 9.45 -15.34 -9.47
C ASN A 409 9.14 -14.07 -10.30
N ILE A 410 8.07 -13.35 -9.94
CA ILE A 410 7.65 -12.11 -10.60
C ILE A 410 7.32 -11.02 -9.59
N VAL A 411 7.34 -9.77 -10.06
CA VAL A 411 6.79 -8.62 -9.34
C VAL A 411 5.76 -7.95 -10.24
N ARG A 412 4.54 -7.79 -9.71
CA ARG A 412 3.40 -7.18 -10.39
C ARG A 412 3.31 -5.70 -10.04
N ARG A 413 2.67 -4.92 -10.91
CA ARG A 413 2.25 -3.53 -10.70
C ARG A 413 0.75 -3.43 -10.95
N ILE A 414 0.01 -2.84 -10.01
CA ILE A 414 -1.37 -2.39 -10.20
C ILE A 414 -1.34 -0.89 -10.38
N SER A 415 -1.80 -0.39 -11.52
CA SER A 415 -1.93 1.05 -11.72
C SER A 415 -3.30 1.55 -11.29
N LEU A 416 -3.34 2.28 -10.17
CA LEU A 416 -4.60 2.74 -9.56
C LEU A 416 -5.36 3.74 -10.45
N ARG A 417 -4.66 4.44 -11.35
CA ARG A 417 -5.27 5.34 -12.34
C ARG A 417 -6.08 4.62 -13.41
N THR A 418 -5.73 3.38 -13.74
CA THR A 418 -6.31 2.63 -14.88
C THR A 418 -7.07 1.37 -14.47
N GLY A 419 -6.87 0.88 -13.24
CA GLY A 419 -7.39 -0.42 -12.80
C GLY A 419 -6.73 -1.60 -13.51
N ILE A 420 -5.58 -1.39 -14.17
CA ILE A 420 -4.84 -2.43 -14.88
C ILE A 420 -3.74 -2.97 -13.95
N ILE A 421 -3.65 -4.31 -13.88
CA ILE A 421 -2.49 -5.02 -13.35
C ILE A 421 -1.62 -5.54 -14.50
N SER A 422 -0.32 -5.48 -14.33
CA SER A 422 0.67 -6.02 -15.27
C SER A 422 1.89 -6.58 -14.54
N THR A 423 2.65 -7.43 -15.21
CA THR A 423 3.96 -7.88 -14.71
C THR A 423 4.99 -6.79 -14.94
N MET A 424 5.56 -6.25 -13.86
CA MET A 424 6.61 -5.23 -13.90
C MET A 424 7.96 -5.86 -14.21
N THR A 425 8.21 -7.07 -13.67
CA THR A 425 9.45 -7.81 -13.88
C THR A 425 9.33 -9.30 -13.52
N GLY A 426 10.21 -10.12 -14.09
CA GLY A 426 10.27 -11.57 -13.91
C GLY A 426 9.50 -12.32 -15.01
N THR A 427 9.90 -13.56 -15.25
CA THR A 427 9.40 -14.45 -16.32
C THR A 427 8.56 -15.63 -15.85
N GLY A 428 8.36 -15.79 -14.53
CA GLY A 428 7.89 -17.06 -13.95
C GLY A 428 9.04 -17.98 -13.52
N VAL A 429 10.20 -17.87 -14.17
CA VAL A 429 11.30 -18.83 -14.08
C VAL A 429 12.48 -18.26 -13.31
N CYS A 430 12.92 -18.97 -12.27
CA CYS A 430 14.17 -18.66 -11.56
C CYS A 430 15.40 -19.09 -12.36
N GLY A 431 16.42 -18.23 -12.39
CA GLY A 431 17.73 -18.45 -12.96
C GLY A 431 18.62 -17.21 -12.75
N TYR A 432 19.73 -17.15 -13.49
CA TYR A 432 20.61 -15.99 -13.52
C TYR A 432 20.02 -14.86 -14.39
N MET A 433 20.27 -13.61 -14.01
CA MET A 433 19.90 -12.40 -14.76
C MET A 433 21.10 -11.88 -15.54
N SER A 434 20.93 -11.51 -16.80
CA SER A 434 21.93 -10.71 -17.50
C SER A 434 21.88 -9.27 -17.01
N ASP A 435 23.02 -8.59 -16.99
CA ASP A 435 23.03 -7.12 -17.00
C ASP A 435 22.14 -6.65 -18.16
N GLU A 436 21.25 -5.69 -17.88
CA GLU A 436 20.33 -5.08 -18.87
C GLU A 436 19.21 -5.96 -19.43
N ASP A 437 18.94 -7.14 -18.87
CA ASP A 437 17.72 -7.90 -19.18
C ASP A 437 16.50 -6.97 -19.18
N VAL A 438 15.65 -7.06 -20.21
CA VAL A 438 14.34 -6.41 -20.21
C VAL A 438 13.59 -6.92 -18.99
N ALA A 439 12.99 -6.03 -18.19
CA ALA A 439 12.52 -6.36 -16.85
C ALA A 439 11.55 -7.56 -16.83
N THR A 440 10.65 -7.65 -17.81
CA THR A 440 9.68 -8.75 -18.01
C THR A 440 10.28 -10.03 -18.62
N GLN A 441 11.55 -10.01 -19.03
CA GLN A 441 12.30 -11.15 -19.57
C GLN A 441 13.41 -11.65 -18.62
N ALA A 442 13.74 -10.87 -17.58
CA ALA A 442 14.67 -11.26 -16.55
C ALA A 442 14.18 -12.47 -15.72
N LYS A 443 15.14 -13.21 -15.16
CA LYS A 443 14.87 -14.36 -14.29
C LYS A 443 15.12 -13.99 -12.84
N LEU A 444 14.10 -13.49 -12.15
CA LEU A 444 14.15 -13.26 -10.70
C LEU A 444 14.14 -14.60 -9.95
N CYS A 445 14.61 -14.61 -8.70
CA CYS A 445 14.68 -15.83 -7.91
C CYS A 445 14.23 -15.61 -6.48
N ASN A 446 12.97 -16.00 -6.22
CA ASN A 446 12.30 -15.84 -4.93
C ASN A 446 12.38 -14.37 -4.43
N PRO A 447 11.70 -13.42 -5.11
CA PRO A 447 11.71 -12.00 -4.74
C PRO A 447 10.98 -11.78 -3.41
N VAL A 448 11.71 -11.35 -2.38
CA VAL A 448 11.28 -11.38 -0.97
C VAL A 448 11.33 -10.03 -0.25
N GLY A 449 11.92 -9.00 -0.85
CA GLY A 449 11.94 -7.63 -0.34
C GLY A 449 11.74 -6.61 -1.47
N LEU A 450 11.00 -5.54 -1.22
CA LEU A 450 10.67 -4.49 -2.20
C LEU A 450 10.79 -3.09 -1.60
N ALA A 451 11.43 -2.17 -2.32
CA ALA A 451 11.41 -0.74 -2.01
C ALA A 451 11.36 0.08 -3.31
N ILE A 452 10.74 1.26 -3.28
CA ILE A 452 10.65 2.17 -4.43
C ILE A 452 11.05 3.59 -4.00
N ASN A 453 11.62 4.37 -4.92
CA ASN A 453 11.95 5.78 -4.69
C ASN A 453 11.02 6.75 -5.47
N ASP A 454 11.19 8.05 -5.22
CA ASP A 454 10.39 9.10 -5.86
C ASP A 454 10.58 9.20 -7.39
N LEU A 455 11.62 8.56 -7.95
CA LEU A 455 11.86 8.43 -9.39
C LEU A 455 11.13 7.23 -10.02
N ASN A 456 10.48 6.38 -9.22
CA ASN A 456 9.90 5.07 -9.58
C ASN A 456 10.93 3.97 -9.89
N GLU A 457 12.16 4.09 -9.39
CA GLU A 457 13.13 3.00 -9.44
C GLU A 457 12.75 1.96 -8.36
N LEU A 458 12.42 0.75 -8.80
CA LEU A 458 11.93 -0.34 -7.95
C LEU A 458 13.07 -1.28 -7.60
N PHE A 459 13.53 -1.23 -6.35
CA PHE A 459 14.53 -2.12 -5.77
C PHE A 459 13.88 -3.44 -5.32
N ILE A 460 14.56 -4.56 -5.56
CA ILE A 460 14.06 -5.92 -5.37
C ILE A 460 15.17 -6.80 -4.78
N ALA A 461 14.88 -7.51 -3.70
CA ALA A 461 15.78 -8.50 -3.08
C ALA A 461 15.45 -9.93 -3.56
N ASN A 462 16.43 -10.61 -4.15
CA ASN A 462 16.35 -12.02 -4.58
C ASN A 462 17.14 -12.89 -3.60
N SER A 463 16.54 -13.98 -3.11
CA SER A 463 17.13 -14.82 -2.05
C SER A 463 17.78 -16.11 -2.56
N ASN A 464 17.28 -16.68 -3.66
CA ASN A 464 17.83 -17.91 -4.25
C ASN A 464 18.96 -17.67 -5.28
N TYR A 465 19.15 -16.41 -5.68
CA TYR A 465 20.40 -15.88 -6.23
C TYR A 465 20.63 -14.56 -5.48
N PRO A 466 21.60 -14.50 -4.55
CA PRO A 466 21.62 -13.46 -3.53
C PRO A 466 22.07 -12.12 -4.12
N ALA A 467 21.09 -11.33 -4.57
CA ALA A 467 21.29 -10.09 -5.30
C ALA A 467 20.13 -9.10 -5.07
N ILE A 468 20.49 -7.83 -4.88
CA ILE A 468 19.58 -6.69 -4.96
C ILE A 468 19.68 -6.08 -6.35
N VAL A 469 18.55 -5.98 -7.04
CA VAL A 469 18.44 -5.36 -8.35
C VAL A 469 17.47 -4.19 -8.33
N MET A 470 17.64 -3.26 -9.26
CA MET A 470 16.74 -2.16 -9.53
C MET A 470 16.07 -2.40 -10.89
N VAL A 471 14.75 -2.38 -10.93
CA VAL A 471 14.01 -2.23 -12.18
C VAL A 471 13.95 -0.76 -12.53
N ASN A 472 14.55 -0.43 -13.67
CA ASN A 472 14.74 0.92 -14.13
C ASN A 472 14.31 1.04 -15.59
N ASN A 473 13.26 1.81 -15.84
CA ASN A 473 12.72 2.08 -17.19
C ASN A 473 12.64 0.83 -18.10
N SER A 474 12.02 -0.23 -17.56
CA SER A 474 11.82 -1.54 -18.20
C SER A 474 13.07 -2.38 -18.45
N ARG A 475 14.19 -2.12 -17.78
CA ARG A 475 15.37 -3.01 -17.67
C ARG A 475 15.70 -3.34 -16.21
N ILE A 476 16.52 -4.36 -16.01
CA ILE A 476 17.17 -4.66 -14.72
C ILE A 476 18.59 -4.08 -14.68
N VAL A 477 18.95 -3.53 -13.52
CA VAL A 477 20.31 -3.07 -13.16
C VAL A 477 20.70 -3.69 -11.81
N PRO A 478 21.82 -4.43 -11.70
CA PRO A 478 22.31 -4.88 -10.39
C PRO A 478 22.78 -3.71 -9.52
N ILE A 479 22.41 -3.75 -8.23
CA ILE A 479 22.78 -2.72 -7.23
C ILE A 479 23.70 -3.30 -6.16
N CYS A 480 23.50 -4.57 -5.79
CA CYS A 480 24.29 -5.25 -4.77
C CYS A 480 24.20 -6.76 -4.95
N GLY A 481 25.26 -7.50 -4.63
CA GLY A 481 25.28 -8.95 -4.82
C GLY A 481 25.83 -9.33 -6.18
N ASN A 482 27.02 -9.93 -6.20
CA ASN A 482 27.61 -10.52 -7.40
C ASN A 482 26.96 -11.87 -7.81
N GLY A 483 25.86 -12.26 -7.16
CA GLY A 483 25.17 -13.54 -7.36
C GLY A 483 25.81 -14.74 -6.63
N GLU A 484 26.95 -14.58 -5.96
CA GLU A 484 27.57 -15.63 -5.16
C GLU A 484 27.14 -15.59 -3.69
N TYR A 485 26.91 -16.78 -3.13
CA TYR A 485 26.66 -16.95 -1.70
C TYR A 485 27.91 -16.64 -0.86
N GLY A 486 27.79 -15.70 0.07
CA GLY A 486 28.84 -15.40 1.04
C GLY A 486 28.71 -14.01 1.66
N ARG A 487 29.69 -13.61 2.47
CA ARG A 487 29.78 -12.28 3.06
C ARG A 487 31.13 -11.66 2.73
N SER A 488 31.14 -10.58 1.96
CA SER A 488 32.34 -9.79 1.73
C SER A 488 32.72 -8.96 2.96
N VAL A 489 33.96 -8.44 2.97
CA VAL A 489 34.39 -7.41 3.92
C VAL A 489 33.65 -6.09 3.67
N ASP A 490 33.47 -5.29 4.72
CA ASP A 490 32.84 -3.98 4.62
C ASP A 490 33.75 -2.97 3.88
N GLY A 491 33.14 -1.99 3.20
CA GLY A 491 33.82 -0.89 2.53
C GLY A 491 34.05 -1.08 1.03
N ILE A 492 33.88 -2.28 0.50
CA ILE A 492 33.88 -2.54 -0.96
C ILE A 492 32.62 -1.99 -1.63
N LEU A 493 32.62 -1.96 -2.97
CA LEU A 493 31.42 -1.67 -3.76
C LEU A 493 30.34 -2.74 -3.57
N ALA A 494 29.09 -2.31 -3.51
CA ALA A 494 27.96 -3.18 -3.26
C ALA A 494 27.76 -4.24 -4.36
N VAL A 495 27.96 -3.88 -5.62
CA VAL A 495 27.85 -4.78 -6.79
C VAL A 495 28.85 -5.94 -6.74
N ASP A 496 30.07 -5.69 -6.25
CA ASP A 496 31.13 -6.70 -6.11
C ASP A 496 30.99 -7.54 -4.83
N SER A 497 30.01 -7.21 -3.98
CA SER A 497 29.83 -7.87 -2.68
C SER A 497 29.07 -9.19 -2.80
N LYS A 498 29.51 -10.21 -2.06
CA LYS A 498 28.73 -11.43 -1.86
C LYS A 498 27.62 -11.16 -0.85
N LEU A 499 26.44 -11.75 -1.07
CA LEU A 499 25.30 -11.71 -0.15
C LEU A 499 25.02 -13.14 0.35
N VAL A 500 24.52 -13.29 1.58
CA VAL A 500 24.24 -14.60 2.18
C VAL A 500 22.81 -15.03 1.90
N ASN A 501 21.85 -14.15 2.21
CA ASN A 501 20.42 -14.38 2.01
C ASN A 501 19.67 -13.05 2.27
N PRO A 502 19.50 -12.19 1.26
CA PRO A 502 18.80 -10.92 1.46
C PRO A 502 17.28 -11.15 1.53
N THR A 503 16.67 -10.93 2.70
CA THR A 503 15.25 -11.22 2.96
C THR A 503 14.36 -10.00 3.05
N GLU A 504 14.92 -8.80 3.19
CA GLU A 504 14.17 -7.54 3.25
C GLU A 504 15.04 -6.36 2.82
N ILE A 505 14.43 -5.32 2.26
CA ILE A 505 15.10 -4.05 1.94
C ILE A 505 14.26 -2.84 2.38
N SER A 506 14.94 -1.76 2.77
CA SER A 506 14.29 -0.49 3.07
C SER A 506 15.16 0.69 2.64
N LEU A 507 14.57 1.61 1.87
CA LEU A 507 15.23 2.81 1.37
C LEU A 507 15.04 3.98 2.34
N ASN A 508 16.08 4.77 2.56
CA ASN A 508 15.95 6.09 3.17
C ASN A 508 15.68 7.15 2.07
N PRO A 509 14.46 7.70 1.93
CA PRO A 509 14.16 8.65 0.87
C PRO A 509 14.92 9.99 1.03
N LEU A 510 15.35 10.33 2.26
CA LEU A 510 16.08 11.58 2.52
C LEU A 510 17.54 11.55 2.07
N THR A 511 18.14 10.36 1.96
CA THR A 511 19.57 10.19 1.63
C THR A 511 19.84 9.36 0.38
N GLY A 512 18.86 8.57 -0.08
CA GLY A 512 19.01 7.57 -1.14
C GLY A 512 19.73 6.28 -0.70
N GLU A 513 20.03 6.13 0.60
CA GLU A 513 20.76 4.98 1.13
C GLU A 513 19.83 3.76 1.31
N LEU A 514 20.29 2.58 0.88
CA LEU A 514 19.52 1.34 0.95
C LEU A 514 20.01 0.45 2.09
N TYR A 515 19.09 0.06 2.97
CA TYR A 515 19.33 -0.94 4.02
C TYR A 515 18.86 -2.31 3.54
N ILE A 516 19.65 -3.35 3.80
CA ILE A 516 19.40 -4.73 3.41
C ILE A 516 19.50 -5.61 4.66
N LEU A 517 18.48 -6.45 4.88
CA LEU A 517 18.53 -7.54 5.85
C LEU A 517 19.17 -8.75 5.17
N ASP A 518 20.45 -9.01 5.46
CA ASP A 518 21.29 -10.03 4.82
C ASP A 518 22.07 -10.85 5.85
N ASP A 519 21.42 -11.92 6.31
CA ASP A 519 21.98 -13.14 6.89
C ASP A 519 20.79 -14.09 7.15
N TYR A 520 21.01 -15.39 7.35
CA TYR A 520 19.96 -16.26 7.88
C TYR A 520 19.71 -15.93 9.36
N LYS A 521 18.81 -14.96 9.58
CA LYS A 521 18.42 -14.37 10.87
C LYS A 521 19.42 -13.36 11.45
N GLY A 522 19.68 -12.31 10.68
CA GLY A 522 19.66 -10.96 11.24
C GLY A 522 20.96 -10.15 11.32
N ALA A 523 21.70 -10.02 10.23
CA ALA A 523 22.61 -8.89 10.04
C ALA A 523 21.98 -7.86 9.10
N VAL A 524 22.25 -6.56 9.33
CA VAL A 524 21.80 -5.48 8.46
C VAL A 524 23.02 -4.85 7.79
N ARG A 525 23.03 -4.83 6.46
CA ARG A 525 24.00 -4.09 5.65
C ARG A 525 23.38 -2.80 5.13
N LYS A 526 24.19 -1.78 4.90
CA LYS A 526 23.80 -0.48 4.34
C LYS A 526 24.65 -0.18 3.12
N ILE A 527 24.00 0.21 2.02
CA ILE A 527 24.65 0.81 0.85
C ILE A 527 24.67 2.33 1.06
N PHE A 528 25.84 2.92 0.97
CA PHE A 528 26.04 4.37 0.98
C PHE A 528 25.93 4.96 -0.43
N LYS A 529 25.76 6.29 -0.52
CA LYS A 529 25.55 6.99 -1.79
C LYS A 529 26.73 6.94 -2.78
N ASN A 530 27.93 6.61 -2.30
CA ASN A 530 29.13 6.30 -3.10
C ASN A 530 29.19 4.82 -3.53
N GLY A 531 28.10 4.07 -3.43
CA GLY A 531 28.02 2.67 -3.87
C GLY A 531 28.72 1.66 -2.97
N THR A 532 29.38 2.05 -1.86
CA THR A 532 30.01 1.09 -0.94
C THR A 532 29.01 0.47 0.03
N ILE A 533 29.31 -0.75 0.50
CA ILE A 533 28.46 -1.48 1.46
C ILE A 533 29.16 -1.75 2.79
N THR A 534 28.43 -1.60 3.90
CA THR A 534 28.95 -1.80 5.27
C THR A 534 27.91 -2.46 6.17
N SER A 535 28.35 -3.29 7.11
CA SER A 535 27.52 -3.93 8.11
C SER A 535 27.18 -2.95 9.24
N VAL A 536 25.92 -2.48 9.28
CA VAL A 536 25.44 -1.52 10.31
C VAL A 536 24.81 -2.18 11.53
N ILE A 537 24.39 -3.45 11.40
CA ILE A 537 24.10 -4.33 12.54
C ILE A 537 24.75 -5.69 12.26
N THR A 538 25.68 -6.08 13.13
CA THR A 538 26.34 -7.39 13.11
C THR A 538 25.83 -8.26 14.25
N LYS A 539 25.82 -9.59 14.01
CA LYS A 539 25.41 -10.58 15.00
C LYS A 539 26.64 -11.07 15.78
N ASN A 540 26.63 -10.92 17.10
CA ASN A 540 27.64 -11.54 17.95
C ASN A 540 27.53 -13.07 17.85
N SER A 541 28.65 -13.75 17.63
CA SER A 541 28.72 -15.21 17.50
C SER A 541 28.15 -15.89 18.74
N GLY A 542 27.09 -16.69 18.54
CA GLY A 542 26.40 -17.41 19.60
C GLY A 542 25.08 -16.78 20.10
N SER A 543 24.65 -15.61 19.60
CA SER A 543 23.31 -15.11 19.95
C SER A 543 22.19 -15.85 19.22
N SER A 544 21.09 -16.13 19.93
CA SER A 544 19.86 -16.71 19.36
C SER A 544 18.97 -15.67 18.66
N GLU A 545 19.41 -14.41 18.57
CA GLU A 545 18.58 -13.31 18.11
C GLU A 545 18.35 -13.35 16.59
N SER A 546 17.12 -13.04 16.18
CA SER A 546 16.70 -12.91 14.78
C SER A 546 16.25 -11.47 14.55
N ILE A 547 16.74 -10.82 13.49
CA ILE A 547 16.08 -9.64 12.94
C ILE A 547 15.22 -10.13 11.79
N ASP A 548 13.93 -9.82 11.88
CA ASP A 548 12.89 -10.43 11.05
C ASP A 548 12.45 -9.48 9.93
N TYR A 549 12.37 -8.17 10.22
CA TYR A 549 11.96 -7.10 9.28
C TYR A 549 12.68 -5.79 9.59
N ILE A 550 12.83 -4.92 8.59
CA ILE A 550 13.48 -3.61 8.70
C ILE A 550 12.63 -2.51 8.06
N ALA A 551 12.69 -1.28 8.57
CA ALA A 551 12.03 -0.11 7.98
C ALA A 551 12.73 1.21 8.35
N VAL A 552 12.82 2.13 7.41
CA VAL A 552 13.25 3.52 7.65
C VAL A 552 12.03 4.44 7.77
N ASN A 553 12.05 5.36 8.74
CA ASN A 553 11.03 6.41 8.83
C ASN A 553 11.26 7.46 7.71
N PRO A 554 10.29 7.73 6.82
CA PRO A 554 10.49 8.60 5.67
C PRO A 554 10.60 10.10 6.02
N LYS A 555 10.17 10.51 7.22
CA LYS A 555 10.23 11.89 7.71
C LYS A 555 11.51 12.21 8.48
N SER A 556 12.08 11.24 9.20
CA SER A 556 13.27 11.43 10.04
C SER A 556 14.53 10.71 9.57
N GLY A 557 14.44 9.79 8.60
CA GLY A 557 15.55 8.94 8.17
C GLY A 557 15.99 7.91 9.22
N GLU A 558 15.25 7.79 10.32
CA GLU A 558 15.60 6.92 11.45
C GLU A 558 15.30 5.45 11.11
N PHE A 559 16.24 4.57 11.46
CA PHE A 559 16.15 3.13 11.18
C PHE A 559 15.48 2.35 12.33
N TYR A 560 14.52 1.49 11.96
CA TYR A 560 13.76 0.63 12.85
C TYR A 560 13.81 -0.83 12.36
N PHE A 561 13.67 -1.79 13.28
CA PHE A 561 13.65 -3.20 12.95
C PHE A 561 12.84 -4.03 13.95
N LEU A 562 12.23 -5.13 13.49
CA LEU A 562 11.64 -6.15 14.33
C LEU A 562 12.67 -7.22 14.67
N SER A 563 12.76 -7.58 15.96
CA SER A 563 13.53 -8.73 16.45
C SER A 563 12.72 -9.44 17.54
N ASN A 564 12.52 -10.76 17.41
CA ASN A 564 11.81 -11.59 18.37
C ASN A 564 10.41 -11.02 18.77
N SER A 565 9.66 -10.50 17.79
CA SER A 565 8.37 -9.79 18.02
C SER A 565 8.44 -8.52 18.87
N ILE A 566 9.61 -7.87 19.00
CA ILE A 566 9.79 -6.55 19.61
C ILE A 566 10.26 -5.58 18.52
N LEU A 567 9.65 -4.39 18.45
CA LEU A 567 10.07 -3.33 17.52
C LEU A 567 11.12 -2.45 18.20
N TYR A 568 12.27 -2.32 17.56
CA TYR A 568 13.41 -1.52 17.99
C TYR A 568 13.64 -0.33 17.07
N LYS A 569 14.18 0.75 17.66
CA LYS A 569 14.73 1.92 16.98
C LYS A 569 16.24 1.96 17.19
N MET A 570 17.02 2.19 16.14
CA MET A 570 18.47 2.44 16.27
C MET A 570 18.75 3.90 16.64
N THR A 571 19.74 4.11 17.50
CA THR A 571 20.23 5.43 17.91
C THR A 571 21.76 5.41 18.02
N THR A 572 22.39 6.59 18.17
CA THR A 572 23.83 6.73 18.43
C THR A 572 24.30 6.10 19.75
N LYS A 573 23.37 5.71 20.63
CA LYS A 573 23.65 4.99 21.89
C LYS A 573 23.28 3.51 21.84
N GLY A 574 23.04 2.97 20.64
CA GLY A 574 22.53 1.61 20.42
C GLY A 574 21.01 1.57 20.23
N ARG A 575 20.40 0.39 20.40
CA ARG A 575 18.98 0.16 20.14
C ARG A 575 18.08 0.44 21.34
N ILE A 576 16.87 0.94 21.08
CA ILE A 576 15.82 1.19 22.07
C ILE A 576 14.55 0.44 21.64
N ALA A 577 13.95 -0.35 22.53
CA ALA A 577 12.64 -0.97 22.27
C ALA A 577 11.54 0.09 22.31
N VAL A 578 10.74 0.19 21.25
CA VAL A 578 9.64 1.17 21.16
C VAL A 578 8.26 0.52 21.30
N ALA A 579 8.11 -0.75 20.92
CA ALA A 579 6.87 -1.51 21.10
C ALA A 579 7.10 -3.02 21.13
N GLY A 580 6.12 -3.79 21.62
CA GLY A 580 6.12 -5.25 21.54
C GLY A 580 6.70 -5.97 22.77
N SER A 581 7.44 -5.26 23.63
CA SER A 581 8.08 -5.77 24.85
C SER A 581 7.14 -6.10 26.02
N GLY A 582 5.83 -6.03 25.80
CA GLY A 582 4.80 -6.20 26.82
C GLY A 582 4.26 -7.62 27.00
N THR A 583 3.20 -7.74 27.80
CA THR A 583 2.51 -9.02 28.05
C THR A 583 1.01 -8.99 27.75
N SER A 584 0.37 -7.82 27.63
CA SER A 584 -1.03 -7.69 27.20
C SER A 584 -1.15 -7.40 25.70
N TYR A 585 -2.33 -7.66 25.12
CA TYR A 585 -2.65 -7.28 23.74
C TYR A 585 -3.47 -5.97 23.67
N GLU A 586 -3.59 -5.23 24.78
CA GLU A 586 -4.56 -4.14 24.92
C GLU A 586 -4.26 -2.93 24.02
N ASP A 587 -5.33 -2.22 23.69
CA ASP A 587 -5.32 -0.95 22.96
C ASP A 587 -5.35 0.23 23.96
N GLY A 588 -4.80 1.38 23.60
CA GLY A 588 -4.76 2.60 24.41
C GLY A 588 -3.60 2.68 25.42
N VAL A 589 -2.88 1.57 25.65
CA VAL A 589 -1.67 1.53 26.51
C VAL A 589 -0.44 2.09 25.78
N LEU A 590 0.64 2.40 26.52
CA LEU A 590 1.95 2.70 25.92
C LEU A 590 2.46 1.51 25.11
N ALA A 591 2.98 1.75 23.90
CA ALA A 591 3.28 0.68 22.95
C ALA A 591 4.28 -0.37 23.45
N LYS A 592 5.24 0.04 24.29
CA LYS A 592 6.20 -0.84 24.99
C LYS A 592 5.56 -1.81 26.01
N ASN A 593 4.35 -1.52 26.50
CA ASN A 593 3.62 -2.34 27.49
C ASN A 593 2.71 -3.38 26.81
N SER A 594 2.48 -3.28 25.49
CA SER A 594 1.71 -4.24 24.69
C SER A 594 2.66 -5.17 23.93
N LYS A 595 2.16 -6.34 23.50
CA LYS A 595 2.88 -7.27 22.61
C LYS A 595 2.27 -7.33 21.22
N PHE A 596 3.09 -7.76 20.25
CA PHE A 596 2.67 -8.18 18.91
C PHE A 596 2.31 -9.67 18.89
N ASN A 597 1.69 -10.13 17.80
CA ASN A 597 1.40 -11.55 17.58
C ASN A 597 1.85 -11.95 16.17
N SER A 598 3.00 -12.61 16.08
CA SER A 598 3.64 -12.99 14.80
C SER A 598 3.72 -11.77 13.86
N PRO A 599 4.46 -10.70 14.22
CA PRO A 599 4.48 -9.52 13.38
C PRO A 599 5.22 -9.81 12.07
N LYS A 600 4.65 -9.35 10.94
CA LYS A 600 5.03 -9.82 9.59
C LYS A 600 5.50 -8.72 8.63
N SER A 601 5.32 -7.44 8.96
CA SER A 601 5.74 -6.31 8.13
C SER A 601 5.61 -5.01 8.92
N ILE A 602 6.35 -3.97 8.52
CA ILE A 602 6.39 -2.64 9.15
C ILE A 602 6.20 -1.58 8.05
N ALA A 603 5.34 -0.60 8.28
CA ALA A 603 5.27 0.61 7.46
C ALA A 603 5.10 1.86 8.33
N PHE A 604 5.47 3.03 7.79
CA PHE A 604 5.22 4.33 8.40
C PHE A 604 4.13 5.05 7.60
N ASN A 605 3.17 5.68 8.26
CA ASN A 605 2.26 6.61 7.60
C ASN A 605 2.98 7.95 7.38
N PRO A 606 3.25 8.39 6.14
CA PRO A 606 4.00 9.62 5.90
C PRO A 606 3.22 10.87 6.31
N VAL A 607 1.89 10.83 6.38
CA VAL A 607 1.05 11.94 6.83
C VAL A 607 1.08 12.07 8.34
N THR A 608 0.68 11.04 9.08
CA THR A 608 0.52 11.10 10.56
C THR A 608 1.80 10.82 11.34
N ASN A 609 2.81 10.20 10.71
CA ASN A 609 4.02 9.65 11.36
C ASN A 609 3.75 8.49 12.34
N ASP A 610 2.58 7.86 12.26
CA ASP A 610 2.28 6.62 13.00
C ASP A 610 3.02 5.41 12.38
N ILE A 611 3.31 4.40 13.19
CA ILE A 611 3.96 3.15 12.75
C ILE A 611 2.91 2.04 12.68
N LEU A 612 2.78 1.38 11.54
CA LEU A 612 1.88 0.27 11.31
C LEU A 612 2.68 -1.03 11.27
N VAL A 613 2.21 -2.02 12.03
CA VAL A 613 2.81 -3.36 12.11
C VAL A 613 1.72 -4.38 11.83
N THR A 614 1.88 -5.22 10.81
CA THR A 614 0.99 -6.38 10.62
C THR A 614 1.27 -7.42 11.69
N SER A 615 0.24 -8.14 12.11
CA SER A 615 0.27 -9.31 12.99
C SER A 615 -0.78 -10.27 12.43
N ASP A 616 -0.57 -11.59 12.44
CA ASP A 616 -1.33 -12.61 11.67
C ASP A 616 -2.65 -12.15 10.99
N ASN A 617 -3.68 -11.78 11.77
CA ASN A 617 -5.01 -11.38 11.29
C ASN A 617 -5.43 -9.92 11.67
N SER A 618 -4.47 -9.03 12.02
CA SER A 618 -4.76 -7.66 12.48
C SER A 618 -3.61 -6.68 12.26
N ILE A 619 -3.93 -5.39 12.18
CA ILE A 619 -2.92 -4.31 12.03
C ILE A 619 -2.86 -3.53 13.34
N ARG A 620 -1.64 -3.43 13.87
CA ARG A 620 -1.32 -2.77 15.14
C ARG A 620 -0.67 -1.43 14.79
N ILE A 621 -1.21 -0.34 15.32
CA ILE A 621 -0.78 1.02 15.01
C ILE A 621 -0.20 1.64 16.28
N ILE A 622 1.08 1.99 16.23
CA ILE A 622 1.75 2.83 17.22
C ILE A 622 1.50 4.28 16.80
N LEU A 623 0.70 4.99 17.59
CA LEU A 623 0.40 6.39 17.35
C LEU A 623 1.63 7.25 17.67
N SER A 624 1.74 8.40 17.00
CA SER A 624 2.79 9.41 17.22
C SER A 624 2.92 9.92 18.67
N ASN A 625 1.91 9.71 19.52
CA ASN A 625 1.95 9.99 20.96
C ASN A 625 2.56 8.86 21.83
N GLY A 626 2.98 7.74 21.23
CA GLY A 626 3.58 6.59 21.91
C GLY A 626 2.61 5.55 22.47
N THR A 627 1.29 5.70 22.29
CA THR A 627 0.31 4.65 22.59
C THR A 627 0.11 3.71 21.39
N ILE A 628 -0.43 2.51 21.65
CA ILE A 628 -0.73 1.52 20.62
C ILE A 628 -2.24 1.25 20.54
N THR A 629 -2.73 0.98 19.33
CA THR A 629 -4.11 0.57 19.09
C THR A 629 -4.18 -0.46 17.97
N THR A 630 -5.29 -1.18 17.86
CA THR A 630 -5.56 -2.14 16.79
C THR A 630 -6.54 -1.51 15.81
N LEU A 631 -6.20 -1.52 14.52
CA LEU A 631 -7.03 -0.95 13.46
C LEU A 631 -8.42 -1.60 13.45
N LYS A 632 -9.47 -0.82 13.74
CA LYS A 632 -10.87 -1.26 13.71
C LYS A 632 -11.48 -0.86 12.37
N TYR A 633 -11.90 -1.83 11.57
CA TYR A 633 -12.39 -1.63 10.21
C TYR A 633 -13.84 -2.07 10.05
N THR A 634 -14.63 -1.31 9.29
CA THR A 634 -15.87 -1.78 8.67
C THR A 634 -15.46 -2.58 7.44
N ASN A 635 -15.49 -3.91 7.57
CA ASN A 635 -15.07 -4.78 6.47
C ASN A 635 -16.13 -4.74 5.36
N THR A 636 -15.93 -3.95 4.31
CA THR A 636 -16.85 -3.99 3.15
C THR A 636 -16.61 -5.19 2.22
N ASP A 637 -15.71 -6.08 2.64
CA ASP A 637 -15.43 -7.38 2.06
C ASP A 637 -16.01 -8.53 2.94
N PRO A 638 -16.44 -9.67 2.37
CA PRO A 638 -17.04 -10.76 3.14
C PRO A 638 -16.04 -11.57 3.99
N PHE A 639 -14.74 -11.28 3.90
CA PHE A 639 -13.68 -12.08 4.50
C PHE A 639 -12.77 -11.22 5.39
N PRO A 640 -12.62 -11.53 6.69
CA PRO A 640 -11.74 -10.79 7.59
C PRO A 640 -10.27 -11.05 7.24
N LEU A 641 -9.41 -10.09 7.58
CA LEU A 641 -7.97 -10.15 7.29
C LEU A 641 -7.33 -11.45 7.81
N SER A 642 -6.53 -12.13 6.97
CA SER A 642 -6.01 -13.47 7.22
C SER A 642 -4.58 -13.65 6.69
N SER A 643 -3.62 -13.90 7.57
CA SER A 643 -2.19 -14.02 7.24
C SER A 643 -1.65 -12.82 6.44
N LEU A 644 -1.51 -11.69 7.13
CA LEU A 644 -1.03 -10.43 6.56
C LEU A 644 0.50 -10.42 6.37
N GLU A 645 0.99 -10.73 5.16
CA GLU A 645 2.44 -10.83 4.87
C GLU A 645 3.13 -9.49 4.58
N GLY A 646 2.39 -8.44 4.21
CA GLY A 646 2.97 -7.18 3.77
C GLY A 646 2.05 -5.97 3.99
N ILE A 647 2.65 -4.82 4.32
CA ILE A 647 1.96 -3.52 4.43
C ILE A 647 2.79 -2.39 3.82
N ALA A 648 2.11 -1.47 3.15
CA ALA A 648 2.66 -0.21 2.68
C ALA A 648 1.67 0.93 2.93
N VAL A 649 2.16 2.17 2.96
CA VAL A 649 1.32 3.38 3.04
C VAL A 649 1.81 4.35 1.98
N SER A 650 0.88 4.93 1.21
CA SER A 650 1.21 5.85 0.11
C SER A 650 1.33 7.31 0.59
N SER A 651 1.64 8.24 -0.33
CA SER A 651 1.85 9.65 0.02
C SER A 651 0.59 10.32 0.58
N SER A 652 -0.59 9.85 0.18
CA SER A 652 -1.89 10.31 0.68
C SER A 652 -2.19 9.85 2.11
N GLY A 653 -1.45 8.87 2.64
CA GLY A 653 -1.78 8.16 3.88
C GLY A 653 -2.70 6.96 3.69
N ASP A 654 -3.08 6.61 2.45
CA ASP A 654 -3.82 5.38 2.15
C ASP A 654 -2.96 4.13 2.46
N ILE A 655 -3.56 3.16 3.14
CA ILE A 655 -2.88 1.93 3.57
C ILE A 655 -3.20 0.80 2.58
N TYR A 656 -2.17 0.07 2.15
CA TYR A 656 -2.28 -1.07 1.25
C TYR A 656 -1.64 -2.30 1.90
N ILE A 657 -2.31 -3.45 1.79
CA ILE A 657 -1.88 -4.70 2.44
C ILE A 657 -1.98 -5.91 1.52
N VAL A 658 -1.09 -6.86 1.78
CA VAL A 658 -1.13 -8.23 1.25
C VAL A 658 -1.91 -9.08 2.25
N ASP A 659 -3.11 -9.51 1.87
CA ASP A 659 -3.97 -10.40 2.64
C ASP A 659 -3.90 -11.81 2.04
N ALA A 660 -2.79 -12.49 2.28
CA ALA A 660 -2.42 -13.72 1.56
C ALA A 660 -3.34 -14.90 1.86
N GLY A 661 -3.89 -14.99 3.07
CA GLY A 661 -4.90 -16.00 3.43
C GLY A 661 -6.25 -15.79 2.75
N ASN A 662 -6.49 -14.61 2.17
CA ASN A 662 -7.63 -14.32 1.29
C ASN A 662 -7.23 -14.16 -0.20
N TYR A 663 -5.95 -14.35 -0.53
CA TYR A 663 -5.35 -14.23 -1.87
C TYR A 663 -5.57 -12.86 -2.54
N ALA A 664 -5.52 -11.78 -1.75
CA ALA A 664 -5.91 -10.44 -2.19
C ALA A 664 -4.92 -9.32 -1.81
N ILE A 665 -4.84 -8.28 -2.65
CA ILE A 665 -4.34 -6.97 -2.24
C ILE A 665 -5.54 -6.12 -1.83
N ARG A 666 -5.47 -5.48 -0.67
CA ARG A 666 -6.56 -4.64 -0.15
C ARG A 666 -6.09 -3.22 0.12
N LYS A 667 -6.95 -2.25 -0.21
CA LYS A 667 -6.86 -0.87 0.23
C LYS A 667 -7.69 -0.68 1.49
N LEU A 668 -7.10 -0.05 2.49
CA LEU A 668 -7.70 0.36 3.76
C LEU A 668 -7.89 1.88 3.72
N THR A 669 -9.03 2.32 3.19
CA THR A 669 -9.33 3.75 3.05
C THR A 669 -9.73 4.31 4.41
N GLN A 670 -8.85 5.12 5.00
CA GLN A 670 -9.19 5.94 6.16
C GLN A 670 -10.01 7.15 5.70
N CYS A 671 -11.29 7.23 6.08
CA CYS A 671 -12.01 8.50 6.09
C CYS A 671 -11.64 9.20 7.40
N PRO A 672 -10.86 10.32 7.42
CA PRO A 672 -10.36 10.89 8.68
C PRO A 672 -11.47 11.33 9.64
N ASN A 673 -12.63 11.71 9.10
CA ASN A 673 -13.85 12.05 9.84
C ASN A 673 -14.95 10.97 9.79
N GLY A 674 -14.73 9.85 9.07
CA GLY A 674 -15.70 8.74 8.93
C GLY A 674 -17.02 9.10 8.24
N CYS A 675 -17.13 8.95 6.91
CA CYS A 675 -18.44 9.04 6.24
C CYS A 675 -19.24 7.75 6.52
N PHE A 676 -20.25 7.80 7.39
CA PHE A 676 -21.08 6.65 7.77
C PHE A 676 -22.08 6.28 6.66
N TYR A 677 -22.99 7.20 6.33
CA TYR A 677 -24.04 6.99 5.32
C TYR A 677 -23.93 8.01 4.18
N GLY A 678 -22.87 7.89 3.38
CA GLY A 678 -22.62 8.76 2.24
C GLY A 678 -21.28 8.54 1.51
N GLN A 679 -21.12 9.18 0.35
CA GLN A 679 -19.92 9.11 -0.49
C GLN A 679 -18.88 10.17 -0.12
N CYS A 680 -17.66 9.73 0.22
CA CYS A 680 -16.51 10.61 0.42
C CYS A 680 -16.01 11.16 -0.93
N LYS A 681 -16.00 12.48 -1.12
CA LYS A 681 -15.57 13.13 -2.38
C LYS A 681 -14.12 13.63 -2.35
N THR A 682 -13.67 14.10 -1.20
CA THR A 682 -12.30 14.56 -0.93
C THR A 682 -11.98 14.27 0.53
N PRO A 683 -10.70 14.36 0.97
CA PRO A 683 -10.40 14.45 2.40
C PRO A 683 -11.33 15.47 3.07
N ASN A 684 -11.94 15.05 4.18
CA ASN A 684 -12.85 15.81 5.03
C ASN A 684 -14.20 16.26 4.39
N ILE A 685 -14.62 15.75 3.22
CA ILE A 685 -15.96 16.06 2.65
C ILE A 685 -16.73 14.78 2.31
N CYS A 686 -17.81 14.55 3.04
CA CYS A 686 -18.83 13.53 2.77
C CYS A 686 -20.01 14.11 1.98
N THR A 687 -20.65 13.27 1.16
CA THR A 687 -21.90 13.57 0.44
C THR A 687 -22.93 12.56 0.93
N CYS A 688 -23.85 12.97 1.81
CA CYS A 688 -24.75 12.05 2.48
C CYS A 688 -25.83 11.48 1.54
N ASP A 689 -26.26 10.26 1.80
CA ASP A 689 -27.47 9.70 1.16
C ASP A 689 -28.72 10.45 1.64
N ASN A 690 -29.81 10.42 0.86
CA ASN A 690 -30.97 11.32 1.00
C ASN A 690 -31.58 11.45 2.40
N ASP A 691 -31.44 10.42 3.24
CA ASP A 691 -32.03 10.32 4.58
C ASP A 691 -31.04 10.64 5.72
N HIS A 692 -29.84 11.13 5.40
CA HIS A 692 -28.76 11.39 6.37
C HIS A 692 -28.09 12.77 6.21
N TYR A 693 -27.51 13.29 7.29
CA TYR A 693 -26.82 14.58 7.33
C TYR A 693 -25.71 14.65 8.39
N GLY A 694 -24.90 15.71 8.32
CA GLY A 694 -23.72 15.91 9.18
C GLY A 694 -22.42 15.94 8.38
N ILE A 695 -21.32 16.33 9.03
CA ILE A 695 -19.97 16.40 8.41
C ILE A 695 -19.43 14.98 8.10
N ASP A 696 -19.95 14.00 8.83
CA ASP A 696 -19.66 12.56 8.83
C ASP A 696 -20.85 11.72 8.30
N CYS A 697 -21.99 12.35 7.98
CA CYS A 697 -23.25 11.68 7.66
C CYS A 697 -23.76 10.69 8.72
N SER A 698 -23.44 10.90 10.01
CA SER A 698 -23.88 10.01 11.10
C SER A 698 -25.32 10.23 11.57
N ASN A 699 -25.96 11.34 11.18
CA ASN A 699 -27.28 11.73 11.69
C ASN A 699 -28.37 11.34 10.69
N ARG A 700 -29.33 10.53 11.13
CA ARG A 700 -30.49 10.11 10.32
C ARG A 700 -31.64 11.12 10.44
N ILE A 701 -32.41 11.29 9.38
CA ILE A 701 -33.65 12.07 9.37
C ILE A 701 -34.78 11.22 9.98
N ASP A 702 -34.83 11.12 11.32
CA ASP A 702 -35.89 10.38 12.01
C ASP A 702 -37.22 11.16 12.04
N TRP A 703 -38.10 10.81 11.10
CA TRP A 703 -39.36 11.51 10.80
C TRP A 703 -40.37 11.61 11.96
N GLU A 704 -40.24 10.80 13.02
CA GLU A 704 -41.17 10.80 14.16
C GLU A 704 -40.97 11.97 15.15
N SER A 705 -39.79 12.61 15.14
CA SER A 705 -39.36 13.55 16.20
C SER A 705 -39.87 15.01 16.10
N ARG A 706 -40.89 15.28 15.27
CA ARG A 706 -41.35 16.65 14.94
C ARG A 706 -41.81 17.51 16.12
N THR A 707 -42.15 16.94 17.26
CA THR A 707 -42.55 17.69 18.47
C THR A 707 -41.38 18.41 19.15
N ALA A 708 -40.16 17.86 19.12
CA ALA A 708 -38.99 18.46 19.80
C ALA A 708 -38.45 19.68 19.05
N VAL A 709 -38.38 19.60 17.71
CA VAL A 709 -37.76 20.61 16.83
C VAL A 709 -38.52 21.94 16.82
N ILE A 710 -39.82 21.95 17.13
CA ILE A 710 -40.61 23.18 17.26
C ILE A 710 -40.42 23.81 18.65
N ILE A 711 -40.36 23.00 19.71
CA ILE A 711 -40.29 23.50 21.10
C ILE A 711 -38.91 24.09 21.42
N ALA A 712 -37.83 23.47 20.97
CA ALA A 712 -36.46 23.92 21.27
C ALA A 712 -36.18 25.40 20.88
N PRO A 713 -36.42 25.87 19.63
CA PRO A 713 -36.19 27.27 19.27
C PRO A 713 -37.14 28.23 19.99
N ILE A 714 -38.39 27.83 20.26
CA ILE A 714 -39.32 28.64 21.06
C ILE A 714 -38.78 28.83 22.49
N LEU A 715 -38.24 27.76 23.10
CA LEU A 715 -37.64 27.81 24.43
C LEU A 715 -36.40 28.72 24.47
N VAL A 716 -35.54 28.65 23.44
CA VAL A 716 -34.37 29.54 23.30
C VAL A 716 -34.78 31.00 23.12
N ILE A 717 -35.80 31.29 22.30
CA ILE A 717 -36.33 32.66 22.13
C ILE A 717 -36.90 33.19 23.46
N LEU A 718 -37.60 32.35 24.23
CA LEU A 718 -38.11 32.70 25.57
C LEU A 718 -36.97 32.99 26.55
N LEU A 719 -35.93 32.16 26.58
CA LEU A 719 -34.74 32.35 27.44
C LEU A 719 -33.94 33.59 27.03
N MET A 720 -33.80 33.87 25.73
CA MET A 720 -33.19 35.12 25.23
C MET A 720 -34.03 36.34 25.61
N GLY A 721 -35.36 36.27 25.52
CA GLY A 721 -36.26 37.32 25.99
C GLY A 721 -36.10 37.61 27.49
N ILE A 722 -36.03 36.56 28.31
CA ILE A 722 -35.77 36.68 29.76
C ILE A 722 -34.38 37.29 30.02
N MET A 723 -33.34 36.84 29.31
CA MET A 723 -31.99 37.43 29.38
C MET A 723 -31.98 38.92 29.01
N ILE A 724 -32.69 39.32 27.96
CA ILE A 724 -32.81 40.73 27.55
C ILE A 724 -33.53 41.54 28.63
N ILE A 725 -34.61 41.03 29.22
CA ILE A 725 -35.32 41.68 30.34
C ILE A 725 -34.40 41.85 31.56
N VAL A 726 -33.60 40.82 31.90
CA VAL A 726 -32.61 40.88 32.98
C VAL A 726 -31.50 41.89 32.67
N ILE A 727 -30.99 41.94 31.44
CA ILE A 727 -29.98 42.91 31.01
C ILE A 727 -30.55 44.34 31.05
N VAL A 728 -31.78 44.56 30.60
CA VAL A 728 -32.46 45.87 30.70
C VAL A 728 -32.66 46.28 32.16
N LEU A 729 -33.01 45.36 33.06
CA LEU A 729 -33.07 45.60 34.51
C LEU A 729 -31.70 45.97 35.09
N ILE A 730 -30.63 45.26 34.73
CA ILE A 730 -29.26 45.56 35.16
C ILE A 730 -28.81 46.93 34.62
N ILE A 731 -29.13 47.26 33.37
CA ILE A 731 -28.84 48.57 32.76
C ILE A 731 -29.64 49.67 33.48
N LEU A 732 -30.92 49.48 33.78
CA LEU A 732 -31.72 50.43 34.54
C LEU A 732 -31.14 50.66 35.95
N ILE A 733 -30.75 49.60 36.66
CA ILE A 733 -30.08 49.67 37.97
C ILE A 733 -28.73 50.39 37.86
N TYR A 734 -27.96 50.14 36.80
CA TYR A 734 -26.69 50.82 36.52
C TYR A 734 -26.90 52.32 36.25
N TYR A 735 -27.88 52.71 35.43
CA TYR A 735 -28.21 54.11 35.19
C TYR A 735 -28.80 54.79 36.43
N PHE A 736 -29.55 54.09 37.28
CA PHE A 736 -30.02 54.61 38.57
C PHE A 736 -28.83 54.91 39.51
N ARG A 737 -27.87 53.98 39.62
CA ARG A 737 -26.61 54.20 40.35
C ARG A 737 -25.76 55.32 39.73
N LYS A 738 -25.69 55.41 38.40
CA LYS A 738 -24.96 56.46 37.68
C LYS A 738 -25.57 57.85 37.90
N SER A 739 -26.90 57.96 37.94
CA SER A 739 -27.63 59.20 38.26
C SER A 739 -27.33 59.71 39.69
N ILE A 740 -27.09 58.81 40.64
CA ILE A 740 -26.64 59.16 41.99
C ILE A 740 -25.15 59.57 41.99
N SER A 741 -24.29 58.83 41.29
CA SER A 741 -22.84 59.12 41.20
C SER A 741 -22.52 60.45 40.51
N VAL A 742 -23.25 60.80 39.44
CA VAL A 742 -23.05 62.06 38.70
C VAL A 742 -23.28 63.31 39.55
N LYS A 743 -24.18 63.25 40.55
CA LYS A 743 -24.40 64.36 41.51
C LYS A 743 -23.27 64.54 42.53
N ILE A 744 -22.38 63.57 42.67
CA ILE A 744 -21.25 63.63 43.62
C ILE A 744 -19.98 64.12 42.90
N GLN A 745 -19.76 63.72 41.65
CA GLN A 745 -18.56 64.13 40.91
C GLN A 745 -18.53 65.63 40.57
N GLN A 746 -19.70 66.28 40.39
CA GLN A 746 -19.83 67.72 40.15
C GLN A 746 -19.26 68.62 41.26
N VAL A 747 -18.87 68.07 42.42
CA VAL A 747 -18.21 68.80 43.52
C VAL A 747 -16.69 68.78 43.38
N TYR A 748 -16.10 67.77 42.73
CA TYR A 748 -14.66 67.52 42.75
C TYR A 748 -13.85 68.24 41.66
N ASP A 749 -14.46 68.50 40.50
CA ASP A 749 -13.76 69.03 39.31
C ASP A 749 -13.46 70.56 39.37
N ASN A 750 -13.73 71.22 40.50
CA ASN A 750 -13.48 72.66 40.70
C ASN A 750 -12.03 72.99 41.11
N LEU A 751 -11.14 72.01 41.28
CA LEU A 751 -9.74 72.21 41.67
C LEU A 751 -8.75 71.91 40.51
N LYS A 752 -8.61 72.91 39.63
CA LYS A 752 -7.54 73.08 38.61
C LYS A 752 -6.13 73.20 39.26
N PRO A 753 -4.98 73.06 38.54
CA PRO A 753 -4.75 73.50 37.16
C PRO A 753 -3.71 72.81 36.21
N LYS A 754 -3.98 72.90 34.89
CA LYS A 754 -3.11 73.25 33.72
C LYS A 754 -1.75 72.55 33.38
N GLN A 755 -1.42 72.64 32.06
CA GLN A 755 -0.07 72.78 31.43
C GLN A 755 0.80 71.50 31.25
N THR A 756 1.60 71.28 30.18
CA THR A 756 1.77 71.94 28.84
C THR A 756 2.34 70.97 27.76
N ASN A 757 2.41 71.44 26.51
CA ASN A 757 3.04 70.90 25.28
C ASN A 757 4.49 70.34 25.39
N ILE A 758 4.94 69.52 24.41
CA ILE A 758 6.11 69.72 23.49
C ILE A 758 6.57 68.40 22.78
N GLU A 759 6.37 68.36 21.45
CA GLU A 759 7.24 67.97 20.30
C GLU A 759 8.44 66.97 20.32
N LEU A 760 8.62 66.34 19.12
CA LEU A 760 9.88 65.89 18.45
C LEU A 760 10.62 64.63 19.04
N ASN A 761 11.48 63.88 18.30
CA ASN A 761 12.10 64.11 16.99
C ASN A 761 12.50 62.87 16.11
N GLN A 762 12.41 63.05 14.78
CA GLN A 762 13.24 62.64 13.61
C GLN A 762 14.07 61.33 13.40
N SER A 763 14.16 61.00 12.09
CA SER A 763 15.26 60.43 11.27
C SER A 763 15.71 58.96 11.44
N LEU A 764 15.90 58.12 10.39
CA LEU A 764 16.33 58.23 8.96
C LEU A 764 17.86 58.23 8.71
N LEU A 765 18.34 57.24 7.94
CA LEU A 765 19.14 57.34 6.68
C LEU A 765 20.05 56.11 6.46
N ASP A 766 19.93 55.48 5.28
CA ASP A 766 20.98 55.03 4.33
C ASP A 766 22.11 54.06 4.81
N TYR A 767 22.85 53.31 3.96
CA TYR A 767 22.98 53.32 2.48
C TYR A 767 23.43 51.96 1.89
N GLN A 768 23.27 51.83 0.56
CA GLN A 768 24.04 51.02 -0.41
C GLN A 768 24.10 49.46 -0.43
N GLN A 769 23.92 48.96 -1.67
CA GLN A 769 24.23 47.65 -2.28
C GLN A 769 25.63 47.70 -2.98
N PRO A 770 26.10 46.68 -3.77
CA PRO A 770 25.70 45.27 -3.97
C PRO A 770 26.92 44.30 -3.69
N GLN A 771 27.09 43.00 -4.08
CA GLN A 771 26.96 42.30 -5.39
C GLN A 771 27.12 40.74 -5.32
N LEU A 772 26.85 40.09 -6.47
CA LEU A 772 27.40 38.81 -7.02
C LEU A 772 26.89 37.39 -6.61
N PHE A 773 25.92 36.90 -7.42
CA PHE A 773 25.92 35.65 -8.23
C PHE A 773 26.24 34.22 -7.70
N LYS A 774 25.17 33.38 -7.74
CA LYS A 774 25.01 32.06 -8.44
C LYS A 774 25.85 30.78 -8.11
N THR A 775 25.12 29.82 -7.52
CA THR A 775 24.88 28.40 -7.97
C THR A 775 25.94 27.28 -8.02
N ASN A 776 25.74 26.30 -7.12
CA ASN A 776 25.46 24.85 -7.37
C ASN A 776 26.47 23.86 -8.01
N ASN A 777 26.88 22.88 -7.17
CA ASN A 777 26.68 21.41 -7.31
C ASN A 777 27.63 20.45 -8.10
N ILE A 778 28.18 19.47 -7.33
CA ILE A 778 28.10 17.99 -7.50
C ILE A 778 28.99 17.25 -8.56
N SER A 779 30.10 16.69 -8.04
CA SER A 779 30.82 15.39 -8.22
C SER A 779 30.28 14.17 -9.03
N ILE A 780 31.19 13.24 -9.50
CA ILE A 780 31.24 11.73 -9.31
C ILE A 780 32.39 11.03 -10.16
N GLU A 781 32.56 9.66 -10.21
CA GLU A 781 33.84 8.86 -10.16
C GLU A 781 34.10 7.68 -11.21
N GLU A 782 35.15 6.82 -10.98
CA GLU A 782 35.27 5.30 -11.09
C GLU A 782 35.81 4.45 -12.33
N GLY A 783 37.04 3.87 -12.34
CA GLY A 783 37.39 2.55 -13.01
C GLY A 783 38.82 1.93 -12.74
N LEU A 784 39.28 0.67 -12.97
CA LEU A 784 38.70 -0.61 -13.51
C LEU A 784 39.56 -1.57 -14.42
N MET A 785 40.00 -2.79 -14.03
CA MET A 785 40.13 -4.11 -14.79
C MET A 785 41.09 -5.16 -14.12
N ASN A 786 41.27 -6.34 -14.75
CA ASN A 786 41.83 -7.60 -14.19
C ASN A 786 43.34 -7.84 -14.33
N GLU A 787 43.85 -8.77 -13.51
CA GLU A 787 45.14 -9.47 -13.62
C GLU A 787 44.97 -11.01 -13.60
N ASN A 788 45.50 -11.68 -14.64
CA ASN A 788 46.54 -12.72 -14.59
C ASN A 788 46.49 -14.01 -13.71
N ASP A 789 47.23 -15.08 -14.08
CA ASP A 789 48.62 -15.44 -13.65
C ASP A 789 49.79 -14.56 -14.16
N ASP A 790 50.56 -14.00 -13.21
CA ASP A 790 51.06 -12.60 -13.21
C ASP A 790 52.27 -12.26 -14.09
N SER A 791 52.66 -13.13 -15.03
CA SER A 791 53.85 -12.90 -15.86
C SER A 791 53.58 -12.34 -17.27
N ASP A 792 52.47 -12.70 -17.92
CA ASP A 792 52.39 -12.64 -19.40
C ASP A 792 51.05 -12.09 -19.96
N ASP A 793 50.36 -11.19 -19.23
CA ASP A 793 49.27 -10.38 -19.82
C ASP A 793 49.84 -9.04 -20.29
N PRO A 794 49.48 -8.52 -21.49
CA PRO A 794 49.91 -7.20 -21.95
C PRO A 794 49.61 -6.02 -21.01
N VAL A 795 48.69 -6.18 -20.04
CA VAL A 795 48.46 -5.20 -18.96
C VAL A 795 49.65 -5.08 -17.99
N ASN A 796 50.50 -6.10 -17.86
CA ASN A 796 51.72 -6.09 -17.03
C ASN A 796 52.75 -5.05 -17.46
N ARG A 797 52.58 -4.43 -18.63
CA ARG A 797 53.39 -3.28 -19.06
C ARG A 797 53.06 -2.00 -18.29
N TYR A 798 52.04 -2.02 -17.43
CA TYR A 798 51.46 -0.85 -16.77
C TYR A 798 51.34 -1.07 -15.25
N GLU A 799 51.84 -0.11 -14.47
CA GLU A 799 51.61 0.00 -13.03
C GLU A 799 50.32 0.80 -12.79
N ILE A 800 49.30 0.18 -12.18
CA ILE A 800 48.02 0.85 -11.91
C ILE A 800 48.18 1.81 -10.72
N LEU A 801 47.92 3.10 -10.94
CA LEU A 801 48.10 4.14 -9.92
C LEU A 801 46.78 4.51 -9.22
N GLU A 802 45.75 4.85 -10.00
CA GLU A 802 44.46 5.29 -9.45
C GLU A 802 43.29 5.09 -10.41
N ARG A 803 42.08 5.12 -9.82
CA ARG A 803 40.82 4.69 -10.42
C ARG A 803 40.01 5.91 -10.89
N ILE A 804 40.11 6.30 -12.17
CA ILE A 804 39.77 7.68 -12.60
C ILE A 804 38.40 7.92 -13.24
N GLY A 805 37.68 6.94 -13.80
CA GLY A 805 36.31 7.22 -14.31
C GLY A 805 35.59 6.11 -15.05
N ARG A 806 34.24 6.09 -15.00
CA ARG A 806 33.42 5.17 -15.81
C ARG A 806 33.38 5.69 -17.26
N GLY A 807 34.02 4.97 -18.18
CA GLY A 807 34.16 5.33 -19.59
C GLY A 807 32.85 5.29 -20.39
N GLY A 808 32.73 6.15 -21.41
CA GLY A 808 31.53 6.28 -22.26
C GLY A 808 31.45 5.34 -23.46
N PHE A 809 31.75 4.06 -23.29
CA PHE A 809 31.41 3.05 -24.31
C PHE A 809 30.18 2.26 -23.87
N GLY A 810 29.20 2.16 -24.77
CA GLY A 810 27.84 1.69 -24.48
C GLY A 810 26.82 2.73 -24.89
N SER A 811 26.10 2.48 -26.00
CA SER A 811 25.18 3.47 -26.59
C SER A 811 23.94 3.67 -25.72
N GLY A 812 24.04 4.62 -24.78
CA GLY A 812 22.99 4.92 -23.81
C GLY A 812 21.70 5.36 -24.50
N LYS A 813 20.67 4.53 -24.38
CA LYS A 813 19.33 4.83 -24.89
C LYS A 813 18.47 5.33 -23.76
N PHE A 814 17.88 6.50 -23.93
CA PHE A 814 16.87 6.99 -23.00
C PHE A 814 15.60 6.14 -23.10
N ILE A 815 15.26 5.56 -21.95
CA ILE A 815 13.93 5.08 -21.63
C ILE A 815 13.61 5.82 -20.32
N GLY A 816 12.53 6.60 -20.28
CA GLY A 816 12.16 7.42 -19.12
C GLY A 816 13.25 8.36 -18.60
N ASN A 817 13.28 8.57 -17.28
CA ASN A 817 14.08 9.61 -16.63
C ASN A 817 15.52 9.21 -16.25
N ILE A 818 15.95 7.97 -16.49
CA ILE A 818 17.28 7.51 -16.07
C ILE A 818 18.14 7.08 -17.25
N PHE A 819 19.39 7.52 -17.20
CA PHE A 819 20.44 7.22 -18.15
C PHE A 819 20.96 5.78 -17.96
N ILE A 820 20.44 4.85 -18.77
CA ILE A 820 20.98 3.49 -18.81
C ILE A 820 22.24 3.50 -19.69
N ARG A 821 23.41 3.35 -19.05
CA ARG A 821 24.69 3.10 -19.72
C ARG A 821 24.91 1.60 -19.85
N ILE A 822 25.26 1.16 -21.04
CA ILE A 822 25.46 -0.26 -21.38
C ILE A 822 26.91 -0.63 -21.04
N PHE A 823 27.10 -1.70 -20.26
CA PHE A 823 28.36 -2.12 -19.63
C PHE A 823 29.09 -1.09 -18.75
N SER A 824 29.42 -1.51 -17.51
CA SER A 824 30.36 -0.75 -16.67
C SER A 824 31.78 -0.96 -17.16
N LEU A 825 32.26 0.02 -17.94
CA LEU A 825 33.57 0.06 -18.58
C LEU A 825 34.39 1.21 -18.00
N LEU A 826 35.65 0.97 -17.70
CA LEU A 826 36.22 1.51 -16.47
C LEU A 826 37.70 1.91 -16.69
N VAL A 827 38.04 3.17 -16.41
CA VAL A 827 39.33 3.80 -16.80
C VAL A 827 40.26 3.97 -15.60
N TYR A 828 41.51 3.51 -15.75
CA TYR A 828 42.62 3.76 -14.82
C TYR A 828 43.54 4.89 -15.31
N LYS A 829 44.19 5.57 -14.35
CA LYS A 829 45.48 6.21 -14.57
C LYS A 829 46.56 5.18 -14.25
N VAL A 830 47.49 5.01 -15.18
CA VAL A 830 48.56 4.02 -15.09
C VAL A 830 49.91 4.67 -15.39
N LYS A 831 50.99 4.02 -14.94
CA LYS A 831 52.37 4.35 -15.30
C LYS A 831 52.92 3.25 -16.20
N TYR A 832 53.26 3.58 -17.45
CA TYR A 832 53.85 2.60 -18.38
C TYR A 832 55.28 2.28 -17.92
N ILE A 833 55.56 1.01 -17.63
CA ILE A 833 56.76 0.58 -16.89
C ILE A 833 58.03 0.78 -17.72
N GLN A 834 57.93 0.76 -19.05
CA GLN A 834 59.07 0.86 -19.97
C GLN A 834 59.70 2.27 -20.04
N ASP A 835 58.90 3.33 -19.88
CA ASP A 835 59.35 4.74 -20.00
C ASP A 835 58.99 5.63 -18.80
N GLY A 836 58.16 5.14 -17.87
CA GLY A 836 57.69 5.86 -16.69
C GLY A 836 56.56 6.87 -16.96
N SER A 837 56.04 6.95 -18.19
CA SER A 837 54.99 7.91 -18.58
C SER A 837 53.64 7.60 -17.93
N ILE A 838 52.90 8.66 -17.59
CA ILE A 838 51.54 8.57 -17.07
C ILE A 838 50.55 8.50 -18.25
N ARG A 839 49.70 7.48 -18.26
CA ARG A 839 48.75 7.20 -19.35
C ARG A 839 47.36 6.87 -18.81
N ALA A 840 46.35 6.99 -19.66
CA ALA A 840 44.97 6.65 -19.34
C ALA A 840 44.61 5.32 -20.01
N LEU A 841 44.38 4.28 -19.19
CA LEU A 841 44.05 2.94 -19.68
C LEU A 841 42.53 2.73 -19.57
N LYS A 842 41.83 2.88 -20.70
CA LYS A 842 40.39 2.61 -20.84
C LYS A 842 40.20 1.16 -21.23
N THR A 843 39.08 0.58 -20.84
CA THR A 843 38.86 -0.86 -20.96
C THR A 843 37.45 -1.16 -21.46
N LEU A 844 37.31 -2.15 -22.33
CA LEU A 844 36.06 -2.63 -22.92
C LEU A 844 35.93 -4.13 -22.69
N LYS A 845 34.72 -4.65 -22.46
CA LYS A 845 34.45 -6.09 -22.38
C LYS A 845 33.66 -6.52 -23.61
N TYR A 846 34.03 -7.64 -24.23
CA TYR A 846 33.30 -8.22 -25.37
C TYR A 846 32.62 -9.54 -24.99
N ALA A 847 31.38 -9.71 -25.46
CA ALA A 847 30.60 -10.93 -25.28
C ALA A 847 30.95 -12.00 -26.33
N ASN A 848 31.37 -11.60 -27.53
CA ASN A 848 31.61 -12.50 -28.66
C ASN A 848 32.69 -11.98 -29.62
N ILE A 849 33.09 -12.83 -30.58
CA ILE A 849 34.19 -12.53 -31.51
C ILE A 849 33.80 -11.55 -32.64
N GLU A 850 32.52 -11.39 -32.96
CA GLU A 850 32.06 -10.38 -33.93
C GLU A 850 32.15 -8.97 -33.34
N GLU A 851 31.76 -8.82 -32.08
CA GLU A 851 31.90 -7.59 -31.29
C GLU A 851 33.38 -7.22 -31.09
N LEU A 852 34.24 -8.20 -30.77
CA LEU A 852 35.70 -8.00 -30.73
C LEU A 852 36.23 -7.50 -32.09
N ASN A 853 35.85 -8.15 -33.19
CA ASN A 853 36.28 -7.75 -34.53
C ASN A 853 35.78 -6.35 -34.92
N LEU A 854 34.58 -5.96 -34.48
CA LEU A 854 34.05 -4.59 -34.67
C LEU A 854 34.85 -3.57 -33.86
N ALA A 855 35.03 -3.81 -32.55
CA ALA A 855 35.72 -2.92 -31.64
C ALA A 855 37.20 -2.74 -32.02
N MET A 856 37.90 -3.80 -32.42
CA MET A 856 39.29 -3.71 -32.92
C MET A 856 39.36 -2.94 -34.25
N LYS A 857 38.38 -3.10 -35.14
CA LYS A 857 38.32 -2.37 -36.41
C LYS A 857 38.05 -0.87 -36.23
N GLU A 858 37.18 -0.50 -35.29
CA GLU A 858 36.91 0.90 -34.94
C GLU A 858 38.09 1.51 -34.16
N GLY A 859 38.65 0.79 -33.18
CA GLY A 859 39.85 1.20 -32.45
C GLY A 859 41.06 1.42 -33.37
N THR A 860 41.26 0.57 -34.38
CA THR A 860 42.32 0.77 -35.39
C THR A 860 42.13 2.07 -36.19
N GLN A 861 40.90 2.56 -36.37
CA GLN A 861 40.67 3.89 -36.97
C GLN A 861 41.04 5.02 -36.00
N LEU A 862 40.80 4.85 -34.70
CA LEU A 862 41.17 5.83 -33.67
C LEU A 862 42.69 5.99 -33.52
N MET A 863 43.46 4.89 -33.59
CA MET A 863 44.94 4.94 -33.60
C MET A 863 45.55 5.64 -34.82
N ASN A 864 44.77 5.88 -35.88
CA ASN A 864 45.23 6.58 -37.09
C ASN A 864 44.79 8.06 -37.14
N LEU A 865 44.22 8.61 -36.05
CA LEU A 865 43.80 10.01 -36.01
C LEU A 865 44.97 10.93 -35.63
N SER A 866 45.26 11.89 -36.51
CA SER A 866 46.31 12.90 -36.31
C SER A 866 45.72 14.31 -36.43
N HIS A 867 45.27 14.85 -35.30
CA HIS A 867 44.79 16.24 -35.17
C HIS A 867 45.11 16.74 -33.75
N PRO A 868 45.63 17.96 -33.56
CA PRO A 868 46.14 18.44 -32.26
C PRO A 868 45.07 18.60 -31.16
N THR A 869 43.79 18.58 -31.54
CA THR A 869 42.62 18.68 -30.64
C THR A 869 41.80 17.39 -30.60
N ILE A 870 42.39 16.23 -30.91
CA ILE A 870 41.74 14.91 -30.83
C ILE A 870 42.59 14.01 -29.92
N LEU A 871 41.92 13.22 -29.07
CA LEU A 871 42.59 12.29 -28.15
C LEU A 871 43.43 11.27 -28.91
N HIS A 872 44.73 11.24 -28.63
CA HIS A 872 45.64 10.24 -29.18
C HIS A 872 45.46 8.89 -28.47
N VAL A 873 45.37 7.82 -29.25
CA VAL A 873 45.34 6.43 -28.77
C VAL A 873 46.67 5.78 -29.12
N ASN A 874 47.39 5.31 -28.10
CA ASN A 874 48.77 4.84 -28.19
C ASN A 874 48.86 3.36 -28.59
N ASP A 875 47.97 2.52 -28.05
CA ASP A 875 47.93 1.07 -28.24
C ASP A 875 46.51 0.56 -27.96
N ILE A 876 46.10 -0.53 -28.64
CA ILE A 876 44.85 -1.25 -28.38
C ILE A 876 45.12 -2.74 -28.43
N PHE A 877 44.93 -3.41 -27.29
CA PHE A 877 45.30 -4.81 -27.10
C PHE A 877 44.21 -5.60 -26.37
N VAL A 878 44.23 -6.92 -26.52
CA VAL A 878 43.34 -7.84 -25.80
C VAL A 878 44.10 -8.44 -24.61
N GLY A 879 43.52 -8.37 -23.43
CA GLY A 879 43.98 -9.05 -22.22
C GLY A 879 43.00 -10.13 -21.76
N LYS A 880 43.24 -10.71 -20.58
CA LYS A 880 42.44 -11.82 -20.02
C LYS A 880 40.98 -11.42 -19.75
N ASN A 881 40.10 -12.42 -19.62
CA ASN A 881 38.66 -12.30 -19.28
C ASN A 881 37.79 -11.50 -20.28
N ASN A 882 38.06 -11.67 -21.59
CA ASN A 882 37.39 -10.98 -22.71
C ASN A 882 37.47 -9.45 -22.63
N LEU A 883 38.66 -8.91 -22.37
CA LEU A 883 38.90 -7.49 -22.22
C LEU A 883 39.75 -6.92 -23.35
N ILE A 884 39.30 -5.82 -23.93
CA ILE A 884 40.10 -4.94 -24.79
C ILE A 884 40.56 -3.77 -23.92
N TYR A 885 41.84 -3.44 -23.97
CA TYR A 885 42.44 -2.30 -23.31
C TYR A 885 42.84 -1.27 -24.37
N ILE A 886 42.66 0.00 -24.06
CA ILE A 886 42.92 1.15 -24.92
C ILE A 886 43.83 2.11 -24.13
N ASP A 887 45.09 2.20 -24.53
CA ASP A 887 46.09 3.12 -23.97
C ASP A 887 45.95 4.50 -24.65
N MET A 888 45.85 5.56 -23.87
CA MET A 888 45.58 6.93 -24.34
C MET A 888 46.42 7.95 -23.53
N GLU A 889 46.62 9.17 -24.07
CA GLU A 889 47.18 10.28 -23.28
C GLU A 889 46.32 10.54 -22.02
N TYR A 890 46.96 10.78 -20.87
CA TYR A 890 46.30 11.25 -19.64
C TYR A 890 46.47 12.76 -19.49
N TYR A 891 45.39 13.45 -19.10
CA TYR A 891 45.38 14.91 -18.92
C TYR A 891 45.06 15.31 -17.48
N GLU A 892 46.07 15.81 -16.77
CA GLU A 892 45.98 16.05 -15.31
C GLU A 892 44.95 17.12 -14.90
N GLN A 893 44.61 18.04 -15.82
CA GLN A 893 43.64 19.11 -15.55
C GLN A 893 42.18 18.61 -15.59
N GLY A 894 41.93 17.40 -16.09
CA GLY A 894 40.60 16.81 -16.20
C GLY A 894 39.78 17.31 -17.40
N ASP A 895 38.46 17.27 -17.25
CA ASP A 895 37.50 17.62 -18.29
C ASP A 895 37.04 19.09 -18.23
N LEU A 896 36.43 19.58 -19.31
CA LEU A 896 35.89 20.93 -19.39
C LEU A 896 34.70 21.12 -18.45
N CYS A 897 34.00 20.04 -18.08
CA CYS A 897 32.98 20.08 -17.02
C CYS A 897 33.58 20.50 -15.66
N SER A 898 34.78 19.99 -15.32
CA SER A 898 35.51 20.38 -14.12
C SER A 898 35.91 21.86 -14.11
N LEU A 899 36.20 22.46 -15.27
CA LEU A 899 36.48 23.89 -15.38
C LEU A 899 35.21 24.73 -15.16
N ILE A 900 34.07 24.29 -15.71
CA ILE A 900 32.76 24.96 -15.51
C ILE A 900 32.35 24.92 -14.02
N SER A 901 32.58 23.80 -13.33
CA SER A 901 32.11 23.58 -11.96
C SER A 901 33.06 24.04 -10.84
N LYS A 902 34.38 24.10 -11.08
CA LYS A 902 35.36 24.55 -10.06
C LYS A 902 35.50 26.07 -9.95
N SER A 903 35.16 26.82 -11.00
CA SER A 903 35.24 28.29 -10.98
C SER A 903 33.88 28.93 -10.75
N ASN A 904 33.79 29.86 -9.78
CA ASN A 904 32.64 30.75 -9.67
C ASN A 904 32.67 31.87 -10.72
N GLU A 905 33.86 32.30 -11.18
CA GLU A 905 33.99 33.34 -12.21
C GLU A 905 33.51 32.85 -13.59
N PRO A 906 32.76 33.67 -14.35
CA PRO A 906 32.40 33.34 -15.73
C PRO A 906 33.64 33.28 -16.64
N CYS A 907 33.61 32.38 -17.63
CA CYS A 907 34.74 32.17 -18.52
C CYS A 907 34.97 33.39 -19.43
N LYS A 908 36.24 33.81 -19.62
CA LYS A 908 36.58 34.93 -20.52
C LYS A 908 36.18 34.62 -21.97
N GLU A 909 35.67 35.61 -22.69
CA GLU A 909 35.31 35.50 -24.13
C GLU A 909 36.47 34.94 -24.98
N ALA A 910 37.70 35.41 -24.77
CA ALA A 910 38.88 34.90 -25.48
C ALA A 910 39.15 33.39 -25.24
N ILE A 911 38.83 32.87 -24.05
CA ILE A 911 38.96 31.44 -23.72
C ILE A 911 37.83 30.64 -24.37
N ILE A 912 36.60 31.17 -24.38
CA ILE A 912 35.45 30.57 -25.08
C ILE A 912 35.74 30.45 -26.59
N LEU A 913 36.23 31.52 -27.22
CA LEU A 913 36.60 31.51 -28.64
C LEU A 913 37.71 30.47 -28.91
N GLN A 914 38.75 30.40 -28.08
CA GLN A 914 39.80 29.37 -28.19
C GLN A 914 39.26 27.93 -28.10
N ILE A 915 38.34 27.65 -27.16
CA ILE A 915 37.69 26.33 -27.04
C ILE A 915 36.86 26.04 -28.30
N MET A 916 36.04 27.01 -28.71
CA MET A 916 35.11 26.87 -29.84
C MET A 916 35.86 26.65 -31.16
N ASN A 917 36.96 27.39 -31.39
CA ASN A 917 37.86 27.25 -32.53
C ASN A 917 38.49 25.84 -32.58
N GLN A 918 39.08 25.41 -31.46
CA GLN A 918 39.73 24.10 -31.32
C GLN A 918 38.76 22.93 -31.54
N ILE A 919 37.61 22.92 -30.86
CA ILE A 919 36.64 21.82 -30.99
C ILE A 919 35.94 21.86 -32.36
N CYS A 920 35.69 23.04 -32.93
CA CYS A 920 35.19 23.12 -34.30
C CYS A 920 36.22 22.62 -35.32
N SER A 921 37.52 22.84 -35.11
CA SER A 921 38.60 22.26 -35.94
C SER A 921 38.61 20.74 -35.86
N ALA A 922 38.49 20.17 -34.65
CA ALA A 922 38.37 18.72 -34.47
C ALA A 922 37.13 18.16 -35.19
N LEU A 923 35.96 18.78 -35.02
CA LEU A 923 34.73 18.37 -35.71
C LEU A 923 34.85 18.52 -37.22
N HIS A 924 35.44 19.59 -37.73
CA HIS A 924 35.68 19.79 -39.16
C HIS A 924 36.56 18.67 -39.74
N TYR A 925 37.62 18.27 -39.03
CA TYR A 925 38.46 17.12 -39.41
C TYR A 925 37.65 15.81 -39.43
N VAL A 926 36.83 15.55 -38.42
CA VAL A 926 35.97 14.35 -38.31
C VAL A 926 34.91 14.30 -39.43
N HIS A 927 34.27 15.44 -39.73
CA HIS A 927 33.26 15.57 -40.78
C HIS A 927 33.87 15.44 -42.19
N THR A 928 35.05 16.04 -42.42
CA THR A 928 35.67 16.10 -43.74
C THR A 928 36.55 14.89 -44.07
N GLN A 929 37.35 14.39 -43.13
CA GLN A 929 38.29 13.29 -43.37
C GLN A 929 37.66 11.93 -43.03
N LEU A 930 37.06 11.80 -41.84
CA LEU A 930 36.50 10.54 -41.36
C LEU A 930 35.06 10.27 -41.84
N LYS A 931 34.43 11.26 -42.50
CA LYS A 931 33.03 11.24 -42.97
C LYS A 931 32.04 10.77 -41.90
N SER A 932 32.31 11.08 -40.65
CA SER A 932 31.61 10.56 -39.47
C SER A 932 31.01 11.67 -38.63
N ILE A 933 30.01 11.33 -37.80
CA ILE A 933 29.31 12.24 -36.87
C ILE A 933 29.64 11.77 -35.45
N HIS A 934 30.06 12.68 -34.56
CA HIS A 934 30.54 12.38 -33.19
C HIS A 934 29.42 11.97 -32.22
N ARG A 935 28.25 12.64 -32.31
CA ARG A 935 26.99 12.40 -31.59
C ARG A 935 26.99 12.57 -30.06
N ASP A 936 28.14 12.72 -29.40
CA ASP A 936 28.21 13.01 -27.95
C ASP A 936 29.26 14.11 -27.64
N VAL A 937 29.14 15.28 -28.28
CA VAL A 937 29.98 16.46 -27.96
C VAL A 937 29.43 17.15 -26.71
N LYS A 938 30.19 17.18 -25.62
CA LYS A 938 29.80 17.78 -24.33
C LYS A 938 31.01 18.08 -23.45
N PRO A 939 30.90 18.90 -22.38
CA PRO A 939 32.02 19.26 -21.51
C PRO A 939 32.80 18.07 -20.91
N ASN A 940 32.15 16.94 -20.64
CA ASN A 940 32.82 15.74 -20.09
C ASN A 940 33.67 14.97 -21.10
N ASN A 941 33.43 15.17 -22.39
CA ASN A 941 34.14 14.51 -23.48
C ASN A 941 35.20 15.45 -24.10
N ILE A 942 35.49 16.57 -23.43
CA ILE A 942 36.50 17.56 -23.84
C ILE A 942 37.48 17.68 -22.68
N PHE A 943 38.69 17.16 -22.85
CA PHE A 943 39.76 17.24 -21.86
C PHE A 943 40.58 18.52 -22.02
N ILE A 944 41.26 18.90 -20.94
CA ILE A 944 42.11 20.10 -20.87
C ILE A 944 43.58 19.66 -20.86
N LYS A 945 44.32 19.98 -21.94
CA LYS A 945 45.75 19.64 -22.06
C LYS A 945 46.64 20.66 -21.35
N SER A 946 46.26 21.94 -21.34
CA SER A 946 46.90 23.00 -20.53
C SER A 946 45.98 24.20 -20.34
N VAL A 947 46.18 24.95 -19.26
CA VAL A 947 45.55 26.26 -19.01
C VAL A 947 46.60 27.23 -18.45
N HIS A 948 46.59 28.45 -18.98
CA HIS A 948 47.26 29.62 -18.42
C HIS A 948 46.29 30.80 -18.46
N ASP A 949 46.59 31.91 -17.78
CA ASP A 949 45.64 32.98 -17.45
C ASP A 949 44.79 33.51 -18.63
N ASN A 950 45.35 33.50 -19.86
CA ASN A 950 44.68 33.91 -21.10
C ASN A 950 44.75 32.87 -22.24
N SER A 951 45.15 31.61 -21.97
CA SER A 951 45.20 30.55 -22.99
C SER A 951 44.79 29.17 -22.49
N ILE A 952 44.09 28.40 -23.35
CA ILE A 952 43.68 27.03 -23.08
C ILE A 952 43.95 26.11 -24.27
N GLN A 953 44.42 24.89 -23.99
CA GLN A 953 44.47 23.80 -24.97
C GLN A 953 43.48 22.71 -24.56
N VAL A 954 42.60 22.33 -25.49
CA VAL A 954 41.57 21.30 -25.27
C VAL A 954 41.74 20.11 -26.21
N ILE A 955 41.13 18.99 -25.87
CA ILE A 955 41.21 17.71 -26.61
C ILE A 955 39.81 17.07 -26.66
N LEU A 956 39.27 16.85 -27.86
CA LEU A 956 38.01 16.12 -28.04
C LEU A 956 38.23 14.60 -27.92
N ALA A 957 37.36 13.94 -27.17
CA ALA A 957 37.47 12.53 -26.81
C ALA A 957 36.11 11.79 -26.84
N ASP A 958 36.18 10.48 -26.58
CA ASP A 958 35.06 9.54 -26.53
C ASP A 958 34.25 9.37 -27.84
N PHE A 959 34.99 9.08 -28.91
CA PHE A 959 34.48 8.68 -30.24
C PHE A 959 33.68 7.37 -30.26
N GLY A 960 33.37 6.74 -29.12
CA GLY A 960 32.56 5.52 -29.02
C GLY A 960 31.10 5.68 -29.47
N MET A 961 30.69 6.90 -29.83
CA MET A 961 29.41 7.20 -30.46
C MET A 961 29.56 7.69 -31.92
N ALA A 962 30.75 7.61 -32.51
CA ALA A 962 30.95 7.91 -33.92
C ALA A 962 30.11 7.01 -34.84
N LYS A 963 29.65 7.54 -35.98
CA LYS A 963 29.10 6.74 -37.09
C LYS A 963 29.46 7.36 -38.42
N GLN A 964 29.92 6.53 -39.36
CA GLN A 964 30.10 6.92 -40.77
C GLN A 964 28.74 7.27 -41.40
N ASN A 965 28.73 8.31 -42.25
CA ASN A 965 27.52 8.81 -42.91
C ASN A 965 27.08 7.92 -44.10
N GLN A 966 26.59 6.71 -43.79
CA GLN A 966 25.85 5.87 -44.74
C GLN A 966 24.36 5.95 -44.42
N GLY A 967 23.55 6.33 -45.43
CA GLY A 967 22.12 6.68 -45.32
C GLY A 967 21.16 5.51 -45.03
N SER A 968 21.49 4.67 -44.06
CA SER A 968 20.72 3.50 -43.62
C SER A 968 19.66 3.84 -42.58
N SER A 969 18.49 3.19 -42.64
CA SER A 969 17.27 3.51 -41.89
C SER A 969 17.22 2.95 -40.46
N ASN A 970 18.34 2.97 -39.73
CA ASN A 970 18.44 2.40 -38.38
C ASN A 970 18.45 3.49 -37.29
N ASN A 971 17.30 3.72 -36.66
CA ASN A 971 17.09 4.70 -35.58
C ASN A 971 17.81 4.32 -34.26
N SER A 972 19.14 4.43 -34.25
CA SER A 972 19.95 4.31 -33.03
C SER A 972 19.91 5.63 -32.24
N TYR A 973 18.94 5.76 -31.34
CA TYR A 973 18.89 6.80 -30.30
C TYR A 973 20.16 6.74 -29.45
N ALA A 974 20.94 7.81 -29.47
CA ALA A 974 22.34 7.80 -29.03
C ALA A 974 22.83 9.22 -28.74
N GLY A 975 23.19 9.53 -27.48
CA GLY A 975 23.77 10.82 -27.05
C GLY A 975 23.26 11.26 -25.67
N THR A 976 23.65 12.45 -25.23
CA THR A 976 23.26 13.03 -23.92
C THR A 976 22.15 14.11 -24.09
N PRO A 977 20.95 14.01 -23.48
CA PRO A 977 19.74 14.78 -23.91
C PRO A 977 19.79 16.29 -23.77
N LEU A 978 20.61 16.82 -22.86
CA LEU A 978 20.84 18.26 -22.74
C LEU A 978 21.49 18.82 -24.01
N PHE A 979 22.38 18.04 -24.64
CA PHE A 979 23.18 18.37 -25.81
C PHE A 979 22.60 17.84 -27.13
N MET A 980 21.55 17.01 -27.09
CA MET A 980 20.87 16.52 -28.29
C MET A 980 20.23 17.68 -29.06
N SER A 981 20.44 17.67 -30.37
CA SER A 981 19.73 18.57 -31.29
C SER A 981 18.26 18.17 -31.47
N PRO A 982 17.38 19.09 -31.91
CA PRO A 982 15.95 18.80 -32.09
C PRO A 982 15.71 17.63 -33.04
N GLU A 983 16.46 17.53 -34.14
CA GLU A 983 16.32 16.43 -35.10
C GLU A 983 16.74 15.07 -34.54
N LEU A 984 17.75 15.03 -33.67
CA LEU A 984 18.21 13.81 -33.01
C LEU A 984 17.22 13.38 -31.90
N ALA A 985 16.71 14.32 -31.12
CA ALA A 985 15.70 14.08 -30.09
C ALA A 985 14.37 13.53 -30.66
N MET A 986 13.98 13.98 -31.87
CA MET A 986 12.81 13.45 -32.58
C MET A 986 13.05 12.08 -33.26
N GLY A 987 14.29 11.59 -33.34
CA GLY A 987 14.63 10.38 -34.09
C GLY A 987 14.52 10.54 -35.62
N SER A 988 14.70 11.77 -36.11
CA SER A 988 14.68 12.12 -37.54
C SER A 988 16.03 11.81 -38.22
N LYS A 989 16.10 11.99 -39.55
CA LYS A 989 17.39 11.98 -40.28
C LYS A 989 18.27 13.11 -39.76
N TYR A 990 19.41 12.76 -39.18
CA TYR A 990 20.42 13.68 -38.63
C TYR A 990 21.62 13.84 -39.58
N SER A 991 22.50 14.81 -39.31
CA SER A 991 23.65 15.16 -40.17
C SER A 991 24.86 15.65 -39.35
N PHE A 992 25.96 16.02 -40.01
CA PHE A 992 27.14 16.62 -39.37
C PHE A 992 26.79 17.86 -38.51
N ASN A 993 25.75 18.61 -38.88
CA ASN A 993 25.29 19.81 -38.15
C ASN A 993 24.66 19.46 -36.79
N THR A 994 24.42 18.19 -36.48
CA THR A 994 24.04 17.74 -35.13
C THR A 994 25.18 17.96 -34.13
N ASP A 995 26.44 17.67 -34.50
CA ASP A 995 27.59 17.91 -33.61
C ASP A 995 27.82 19.40 -33.33
N ILE A 996 27.52 20.26 -34.31
CA ILE A 996 27.62 21.72 -34.17
C ILE A 996 26.58 22.27 -33.19
N PHE A 997 25.37 21.69 -33.16
CA PHE A 997 24.39 22.02 -32.13
C PHE A 997 24.87 21.61 -30.73
N SER A 998 25.45 20.42 -30.59
CA SER A 998 25.99 19.94 -29.30
C SER A 998 27.20 20.77 -28.84
N LEU A 999 28.04 21.26 -29.75
CA LEU A 999 29.05 22.29 -29.48
C LEU A 999 28.39 23.61 -29.04
N GLY A 1000 27.33 24.04 -29.72
CA GLY A 1000 26.54 25.23 -29.34
C GLY A 1000 26.00 25.16 -27.91
N VAL A 1001 25.44 24.00 -27.51
CA VAL A 1001 24.99 23.77 -26.12
C VAL A 1001 26.18 23.78 -25.15
N THR A 1002 27.31 23.16 -25.54
CA THR A 1002 28.54 23.16 -24.74
C THR A 1002 29.03 24.60 -24.46
N ILE A 1003 29.08 25.47 -25.47
CA ILE A 1003 29.47 26.87 -25.30
C ILE A 1003 28.42 27.67 -24.51
N TYR A 1004 27.13 27.45 -24.78
CA TYR A 1004 26.04 28.07 -24.01
C TYR A 1004 26.12 27.76 -22.51
N GLN A 1005 26.44 26.51 -22.15
CA GLN A 1005 26.64 26.12 -20.75
C GLN A 1005 27.88 26.77 -20.12
N ILE A 1006 28.98 26.95 -20.86
CA ILE A 1006 30.17 27.69 -20.38
C ILE A 1006 29.84 29.16 -20.13
N MET A 1007 29.06 29.79 -21.01
CA MET A 1007 28.67 31.20 -20.90
C MET A 1007 27.67 31.45 -19.76
N THR A 1008 26.65 30.61 -19.62
CA THR A 1008 25.51 30.83 -18.70
C THR A 1008 25.64 30.13 -17.34
N LYS A 1009 26.48 29.09 -17.27
CA LYS A 1009 26.54 28.06 -16.20
C LYS A 1009 25.23 27.31 -15.95
N ASP A 1010 24.29 27.35 -16.90
CA ASP A 1010 23.02 26.62 -16.80
C ASP A 1010 23.13 25.21 -17.38
N SER A 1011 23.49 24.25 -16.54
CA SER A 1011 23.52 22.82 -16.86
C SER A 1011 22.13 22.15 -16.83
N SER A 1012 21.04 22.89 -16.57
CA SER A 1012 19.69 22.33 -16.39
C SER A 1012 18.82 22.37 -17.65
N ILE A 1013 19.10 23.29 -18.58
CA ILE A 1013 18.29 23.49 -19.79
C ILE A 1013 18.75 22.57 -20.94
N SER A 1014 17.83 21.76 -21.46
CA SER A 1014 17.97 21.17 -22.81
C SER A 1014 17.45 22.16 -23.86
N VAL A 1015 18.36 22.72 -24.67
CA VAL A 1015 17.99 23.62 -25.77
C VAL A 1015 17.23 22.86 -26.86
N GLY A 1016 17.52 21.57 -27.06
CA GLY A 1016 16.74 20.68 -27.91
C GLY A 1016 15.28 20.63 -27.48
N GLN A 1017 15.00 20.42 -26.18
CA GLN A 1017 13.64 20.39 -25.65
C GLN A 1017 12.94 21.76 -25.70
N LEU A 1018 13.66 22.88 -25.49
CA LEU A 1018 13.09 24.22 -25.67
C LEU A 1018 12.56 24.43 -27.09
N HIS A 1019 13.31 23.99 -28.10
CA HIS A 1019 12.89 24.03 -29.51
C HIS A 1019 11.72 23.07 -29.83
N LEU A 1020 11.43 22.08 -29.00
CA LEU A 1020 10.22 21.24 -29.14
C LEU A 1020 8.99 21.87 -28.46
N CYS A 1021 9.19 22.62 -27.37
CA CYS A 1021 8.12 23.23 -26.58
C CYS A 1021 7.77 24.69 -26.95
N LYS A 1022 8.60 25.38 -27.74
CA LYS A 1022 8.42 26.79 -28.14
C LYS A 1022 8.79 27.03 -29.62
N ASP A 1023 8.39 28.18 -30.15
CA ASP A 1023 8.82 28.65 -31.48
C ASP A 1023 10.29 29.15 -31.48
N SER A 1024 10.94 29.16 -32.65
CA SER A 1024 12.36 29.52 -32.75
C SER A 1024 12.65 30.97 -32.33
N THR A 1025 11.71 31.91 -32.53
CA THR A 1025 11.89 33.32 -32.12
C THR A 1025 11.93 33.43 -30.60
N SER A 1026 10.94 32.85 -29.91
CA SER A 1026 10.91 32.80 -28.44
C SER A 1026 12.13 32.08 -27.86
N VAL A 1027 12.60 30.99 -28.48
CA VAL A 1027 13.81 30.30 -28.01
C VAL A 1027 15.05 31.17 -28.18
N LYS A 1028 15.23 31.83 -29.33
CA LYS A 1028 16.36 32.75 -29.56
C LYS A 1028 16.37 33.92 -28.58
N GLU A 1029 15.21 34.50 -28.29
CA GLU A 1029 15.09 35.57 -27.29
C GLU A 1029 15.49 35.11 -25.88
N ILE A 1030 15.05 33.92 -25.46
CA ILE A 1030 15.46 33.32 -24.17
C ILE A 1030 16.97 33.04 -24.13
N LEU A 1031 17.54 32.51 -25.21
CA LEU A 1031 18.97 32.22 -25.30
C LEU A 1031 19.81 33.50 -25.24
N ARG A 1032 19.43 34.56 -25.96
CA ARG A 1032 20.04 35.91 -25.86
C ARG A 1032 19.97 36.42 -24.43
N ASN A 1033 18.76 36.51 -23.86
CA ASN A 1033 18.53 37.08 -22.53
C ASN A 1033 19.27 36.32 -21.41
N ASN A 1034 19.56 35.02 -21.59
CA ASN A 1034 20.37 34.24 -20.66
C ASN A 1034 21.89 34.45 -20.82
N MET A 1035 22.39 34.72 -22.04
CA MET A 1035 23.82 35.00 -22.28
C MET A 1035 24.18 36.47 -21.99
N SER A 1036 23.36 37.42 -22.45
CA SER A 1036 23.51 38.87 -22.20
C SER A 1036 23.36 39.25 -20.72
N GLN A 1037 22.76 38.37 -19.91
CA GLN A 1037 22.51 38.54 -18.47
C GLN A 1037 23.78 38.84 -17.63
N SER A 1038 24.96 38.50 -18.14
CA SER A 1038 26.26 38.78 -17.52
C SER A 1038 26.84 40.15 -17.89
N GLY A 1039 26.47 40.71 -19.05
CA GLY A 1039 27.15 41.85 -19.66
C GLY A 1039 28.61 41.58 -20.10
N MET A 1040 29.09 40.33 -20.04
CA MET A 1040 30.51 39.97 -20.23
C MET A 1040 30.85 39.39 -21.61
N TYR A 1041 29.85 39.22 -22.48
CA TYR A 1041 30.00 38.62 -23.80
C TYR A 1041 29.51 39.58 -24.89
N SER A 1042 30.27 39.68 -25.98
CA SER A 1042 29.91 40.49 -27.13
C SER A 1042 28.65 39.93 -27.82
N ASP A 1043 27.85 40.83 -28.41
CA ASP A 1043 26.70 40.42 -29.23
C ASP A 1043 27.14 39.52 -30.39
N ASN A 1044 28.37 39.69 -30.90
CA ASN A 1044 28.94 38.84 -31.95
C ASN A 1044 29.13 37.38 -31.49
N LEU A 1045 29.66 37.15 -30.28
CA LEU A 1045 29.77 35.79 -29.71
C LEU A 1045 28.36 35.20 -29.46
N ILE A 1046 27.45 35.99 -28.91
CA ILE A 1046 26.07 35.58 -28.63
C ILE A 1046 25.36 35.15 -29.92
N GLU A 1047 25.48 35.93 -31.00
CA GLU A 1047 24.91 35.58 -32.31
C GLU A 1047 25.56 34.33 -32.93
N ILE A 1048 26.88 34.15 -32.82
CA ILE A 1048 27.56 32.93 -33.30
C ILE A 1048 27.02 31.68 -32.57
N VAL A 1049 26.87 31.74 -31.25
CA VAL A 1049 26.30 30.63 -30.46
C VAL A 1049 24.84 30.36 -30.87
N ILE A 1050 24.05 31.40 -31.15
CA ILE A 1050 22.68 31.25 -31.65
C ILE A 1050 22.64 30.62 -33.06
N MET A 1051 23.59 30.93 -33.94
CA MET A 1051 23.72 30.28 -35.25
C MET A 1051 24.04 28.78 -35.13
N THR A 1052 24.78 28.36 -34.10
CA THR A 1052 24.98 26.93 -33.79
C THR A 1052 23.75 26.26 -33.17
N LEU A 1053 22.90 27.02 -32.47
CA LEU A 1053 21.69 26.56 -31.80
C LEU A 1053 20.42 26.68 -32.65
N GLU A 1054 20.54 26.87 -33.97
CA GLU A 1054 19.38 26.94 -34.88
C GLU A 1054 18.61 25.60 -34.92
N LYS A 1055 17.27 25.70 -34.96
CA LYS A 1055 16.36 24.56 -34.90
C LYS A 1055 16.45 23.69 -36.15
N ASP A 1056 16.53 24.30 -37.32
CA ASP A 1056 16.62 23.62 -38.61
C ASP A 1056 18.10 23.34 -38.98
N PRO A 1057 18.51 22.06 -39.13
CA PRO A 1057 19.87 21.69 -39.52
C PRO A 1057 20.35 22.29 -40.85
N GLN A 1058 19.46 22.69 -41.76
CA GLN A 1058 19.83 23.31 -43.04
C GLN A 1058 20.16 24.80 -42.91
N ASN A 1059 19.59 25.47 -41.90
CA ASN A 1059 19.84 26.88 -41.59
C ASN A 1059 20.88 27.07 -40.47
N ARG A 1060 21.24 25.98 -39.77
CA ARG A 1060 22.32 25.92 -38.77
C ARG A 1060 23.69 26.02 -39.46
N ILE A 1061 24.57 26.83 -38.87
CA ILE A 1061 25.94 27.05 -39.39
C ILE A 1061 26.75 25.74 -39.42
N ASP A 1062 27.55 25.54 -40.48
CA ASP A 1062 28.45 24.38 -40.61
C ASP A 1062 29.85 24.63 -40.00
N SER A 1063 30.66 23.57 -39.87
CA SER A 1063 31.98 23.65 -39.23
C SER A 1063 32.97 24.57 -39.96
N SER A 1064 32.90 24.65 -41.30
CA SER A 1064 33.73 25.55 -42.11
C SER A 1064 33.33 27.02 -41.90
N GLN A 1065 32.04 27.32 -42.01
CA GLN A 1065 31.48 28.66 -41.81
C GLN A 1065 31.73 29.17 -40.37
N LEU A 1066 31.65 28.27 -39.39
CA LEU A 1066 31.89 28.59 -37.98
C LEU A 1066 33.36 28.93 -37.71
N LEU A 1067 34.30 28.15 -38.27
CA LEU A 1067 35.73 28.45 -38.20
C LEU A 1067 36.09 29.79 -38.88
N GLU A 1068 35.43 30.15 -39.97
CA GLU A 1068 35.62 31.44 -40.64
C GLU A 1068 35.14 32.61 -39.75
N LYS A 1069 33.94 32.52 -39.17
CA LYS A 1069 33.41 33.56 -38.27
C LYS A 1069 34.25 33.74 -37.01
N ILE A 1070 34.74 32.67 -36.40
CA ILE A 1070 35.58 32.74 -35.21
C ILE A 1070 36.90 33.46 -35.53
N LYS A 1071 37.55 33.14 -36.66
CA LYS A 1071 38.76 33.84 -37.12
C LYS A 1071 38.52 35.32 -37.40
N MET A 1072 37.37 35.69 -37.97
CA MET A 1072 36.99 37.09 -38.14
C MET A 1072 36.89 37.82 -36.79
N MET A 1073 36.28 37.19 -35.77
CA MET A 1073 36.25 37.75 -34.41
C MET A 1073 37.64 37.86 -33.77
N GLU A 1074 38.45 36.81 -33.83
CA GLU A 1074 39.85 36.82 -33.33
C GLU A 1074 40.67 37.95 -33.97
N SER A 1075 40.50 38.19 -35.28
CA SER A 1075 41.12 39.30 -36.01
C SER A 1075 40.55 40.70 -35.72
N SER A 1076 39.46 40.79 -34.95
CA SER A 1076 38.84 42.04 -34.50
C SER A 1076 39.09 42.34 -33.01
N HIS A 1077 39.94 41.55 -32.36
CA HIS A 1077 40.41 41.72 -30.98
C HIS A 1077 41.95 41.88 -30.89
N GLN A 1078 42.61 42.05 -32.04
CA GLN A 1078 44.01 42.48 -32.19
C GLN A 1078 44.07 43.93 -32.69
#